data_AF-A0A662LUF5-F1
#
_entry.id   AF-A0A662LUF5-F1
#
_cell.length_a   1.000
_cell.length_b   1.000
_cell.length_c   1.000
_cell.angle_alpha   90.00
_cell.angle_beta   90.00
_cell.angle_gamma   90.00
#
_symmetry.space_group_name_H-M   'P 1'
#
loop_
_entity.id
_entity.type
_entity.pdbx_description
1 polymer ?
#
loop_
_entity_poly.entity_id
_entity_poly.type
_entity_poly.pdbx_seq_one_letter_code
_entity_poly.pdbx_strand_id
1 'polypeptide(L)'
;MIFTVFGLFILLISVFLFSIPVEAGCSISIGGINSKSPDNDWPYWADGNYSTSISYSTPNNTTLYHFTSALYSWVDVDPNVTSWSGITESYWLHIAGCSPMDFGEYTYLASLPDNPFDWYIGYLREGEYKLEIGYYCEYLVNESGNDTLYNCSSDAENIFTVLTGSGGQSSLVADFTWNPENPTIFDSIVFQSNSQISDGYITEYHWFLDDAYMSNAAGYDTWDWTSPSDGTHTVKLEIVDNNGNQDSIEYTIAVSSEEWFIIDATTGKDVEQNDPWDIVNESTSFQYGENIFASAKIGNITRGLTVDFVWTDPDFKTIRSISKNIADPNAYGYSMWESYAIWDNISVGDSSYETVFSKTGDWSVAIYVDGNPERVLDFTVASNRDLSVSVDKTHVITGEQITLSGKVTDNNIIVEDTSINIQVNRKNQIIETYTDITLDEKGSFSFPYIIPVVSFSNDHIEDWSFSISTDSTNPTIVTMTETIQFKVLSIYLELVDVKLFQIIETPDFTDWGGSYPYFALNRPAAIRIILKCPYWTKDFTEPKVTVSYSRKPYVGSSTIIEEQTIQVTNESSVLDIPFTLTQSGRYFLQVKIDPYHTFSDPATMSKYIDGLKWEDEVISKKMKTLMLRFIPVDIPSILDDPSQLAFLKRQVDFIRDVYPIPRDDIDFRCCYRYNTSLYEKSKYSFLNSISTKNLLGNYGNSRMVLVGVLPQSWWEPPTPPSLLGEEGMALKYITSAVLIKNNSYDVGVTAHEVGHTLGLRTWTEEYDLDNYYNQLYLTGFIHKDGNIVNLSNIKECKVAFPYMLRNMGRNVQSVSIYCMMGNSIHSWICKDDYIDLFRALKDPPNSQSVFVNGWINNDETVTVDNCYLLSETIANEPFNQGEYTIQIVSSSEDILYADNFGKTADEDDPFSFSIPWYDDAGYIQIKKESTVLRTILPSNHPPQVTIQNPTGGEYYTGKITAEWLGTDMDGDNLSYTVFYSHDSTNWEIINTETYNTSIQLDTSYLPGSSSCKIKVIVTDGFYIDIAESDIFTVDKKQPVCTILKEDNVPVSGIGYDLEDGELSLSDLEWYSNLQGYLGTGDILPEDILTIGNHMITMKATDSDGNTAEETIEVIITQQDATNTDGVTHVFCLDIGEQGLPIDQNTVFSYDGTVYSYVTFEDVESGDELKWWFYGPNQQSLSNSLIFESSGTMYGYAPLTLSDYPSDQAAGIWTTEIYLNDVLVKTDSFTVMSSSESPLGIAILFCSMFIILFWLKKKR
;
A
#
# COMPACT_ATOMS: atom_id res chain seq x y z
N MET A 1 42.36 20.50 -20.46
CA MET A 1 41.33 20.64 -21.52
C MET A 1 40.00 20.70 -20.80
N ILE A 2 39.28 21.84 -20.78
CA ILE A 2 38.55 22.50 -21.89
C ILE A 2 37.25 21.73 -22.21
N PHE A 3 36.02 22.27 -22.05
CA PHE A 3 35.58 23.60 -21.56
C PHE A 3 34.14 23.49 -20.96
N THR A 4 33.91 24.11 -19.80
CA THR A 4 32.83 25.06 -19.41
C THR A 4 31.34 24.75 -19.72
N VAL A 5 30.32 24.74 -18.82
CA VAL A 5 30.02 25.18 -17.41
C VAL A 5 29.12 26.44 -17.27
N PHE A 6 27.87 26.22 -16.81
CA PHE A 6 26.94 27.01 -15.94
C PHE A 6 26.59 28.50 -16.17
N GLY A 7 25.37 28.88 -15.71
CA GLY A 7 25.04 30.27 -15.33
C GLY A 7 23.54 30.60 -15.18
N LEU A 8 22.97 30.52 -13.96
CA LEU A 8 21.60 30.97 -13.61
C LEU A 8 21.58 31.40 -12.13
N PHE A 9 20.88 32.51 -11.76
CA PHE A 9 20.54 33.08 -10.40
C PHE A 9 20.42 34.64 -10.50
N ILE A 10 19.69 35.46 -9.69
CA ILE A 10 18.71 35.27 -8.58
C ILE A 10 17.83 36.55 -8.28
N LEU A 11 16.66 36.37 -7.62
CA LEU A 11 15.68 37.21 -6.85
C LEU A 11 15.53 38.78 -6.85
N LEU A 12 14.23 39.19 -6.66
CA LEU A 12 13.61 40.23 -5.77
C LEU A 12 13.48 41.77 -6.06
N ILE A 13 12.23 42.20 -6.32
CA ILE A 13 11.38 43.27 -5.70
C ILE A 13 11.98 44.60 -5.14
N SER A 14 11.51 45.76 -5.65
CA SER A 14 10.86 46.92 -4.93
C SER A 14 10.79 48.22 -5.80
N VAL A 15 9.61 48.74 -6.18
CA VAL A 15 8.72 49.76 -5.53
C VAL A 15 8.91 51.25 -5.96
N PHE A 16 7.94 51.74 -6.76
CA PHE A 16 7.32 53.09 -6.82
C PHE A 16 7.96 54.33 -7.54
N LEU A 17 7.18 54.83 -8.54
CA LEU A 17 6.72 56.23 -8.80
C LEU A 17 7.31 57.18 -9.90
N PHE A 18 6.33 57.73 -10.63
CA PHE A 18 6.19 59.00 -11.39
C PHE A 18 6.80 59.22 -12.81
N SER A 19 5.87 59.34 -13.77
CA SER A 19 5.93 60.04 -15.08
C SER A 19 6.01 61.58 -14.91
N ILE A 20 5.96 62.49 -15.91
CA ILE A 20 5.41 62.59 -17.29
C ILE A 20 6.14 63.79 -17.98
N PRO A 21 5.82 64.23 -19.24
CA PRO A 21 5.23 63.58 -20.43
C PRO A 21 6.34 63.30 -21.49
N VAL A 22 6.32 63.47 -22.84
CA VAL A 22 5.48 64.03 -23.95
C VAL A 22 5.95 63.35 -25.28
N GLU A 23 5.37 63.43 -26.50
CA GLU A 23 4.18 64.07 -27.12
C GLU A 23 3.84 63.32 -28.44
N ALA A 24 2.55 63.11 -28.78
CA ALA A 24 1.97 62.60 -30.06
C ALA A 24 2.48 61.24 -30.64
N GLY A 25 1.66 60.40 -31.29
CA GLY A 25 0.21 60.41 -31.53
C GLY A 25 -0.21 59.24 -32.45
N CYS A 26 -1.35 58.60 -32.18
CA CYS A 26 -1.87 57.35 -32.79
C CYS A 26 -1.07 56.06 -32.50
N SER A 27 -1.78 54.92 -32.37
CA SER A 27 -1.20 53.60 -32.04
C SER A 27 -2.08 52.45 -32.56
N ILE A 28 -1.44 51.35 -32.97
CA ILE A 28 -2.10 50.06 -33.26
C ILE A 28 -1.76 49.09 -32.11
N SER A 29 -2.71 48.27 -31.68
CA SER A 29 -2.49 47.19 -30.71
C SER A 29 -3.00 45.84 -31.24
N ILE A 30 -2.36 44.75 -30.81
CA ILE A 30 -2.73 43.36 -31.10
C ILE A 30 -2.69 42.61 -29.76
N GLY A 31 -3.81 41.99 -29.36
CA GLY A 31 -4.03 41.53 -27.99
C GLY A 31 -3.86 40.02 -27.74
N GLY A 32 -2.69 39.63 -27.24
CA GLY A 32 -2.50 38.53 -26.28
C GLY A 32 -3.16 37.16 -26.52
N ILE A 33 -2.47 36.27 -27.24
CA ILE A 33 -2.70 34.81 -27.18
C ILE A 33 -2.24 34.27 -25.81
N ASN A 34 -2.99 33.33 -25.21
CA ASN A 34 -2.56 32.61 -24.02
C ASN A 34 -2.95 31.12 -24.08
N SER A 35 -1.96 30.23 -24.20
CA SER A 35 -2.11 28.80 -23.98
C SER A 35 -0.78 28.21 -23.46
N LYS A 36 -0.87 27.18 -22.60
CA LYS A 36 0.26 26.32 -22.25
C LYS A 36 -0.21 24.93 -21.82
N SER A 37 0.21 23.93 -22.58
CA SER A 37 0.55 22.59 -22.09
C SER A 37 1.83 22.17 -22.81
N PRO A 38 2.77 21.45 -22.16
CA PRO A 38 4.04 21.10 -22.78
C PRO A 38 4.00 19.78 -23.57
N ASP A 39 5.05 19.60 -24.38
CA ASP A 39 5.67 18.37 -24.85
C ASP A 39 4.86 17.33 -25.65
N ASN A 40 4.96 17.43 -26.99
CA ASN A 40 5.60 16.37 -27.78
C ASN A 40 6.08 16.88 -29.15
N ASP A 41 7.33 16.57 -29.51
CA ASP A 41 7.90 16.91 -30.83
C ASP A 41 7.56 15.84 -31.88
N TRP A 42 6.94 16.23 -32.99
CA TRP A 42 7.54 16.28 -34.35
C TRP A 42 6.46 16.74 -35.36
N PRO A 43 6.80 17.50 -36.42
CA PRO A 43 5.98 18.69 -36.70
C PRO A 43 5.26 18.66 -38.05
N TYR A 44 4.01 18.18 -38.08
CA TYR A 44 3.01 18.56 -39.10
C TYR A 44 1.60 18.57 -38.52
N TRP A 45 0.91 19.72 -38.65
CA TRP A 45 -0.50 19.99 -38.33
C TRP A 45 -0.91 19.79 -36.86
N ALA A 46 -0.90 20.89 -36.11
CA ALA A 46 -1.62 21.02 -34.84
C ALA A 46 -2.71 22.09 -35.01
N ASP A 47 -3.96 21.68 -35.13
CA ASP A 47 -5.10 22.60 -35.21
C ASP A 47 -5.31 23.31 -33.87
N GLY A 48 -5.37 24.64 -33.90
CA GLY A 48 -5.54 25.48 -32.72
C GLY A 48 -6.33 26.74 -33.04
N ASN A 49 -7.37 27.01 -32.24
CA ASN A 49 -8.19 28.21 -32.39
C ASN A 49 -7.47 29.43 -31.82
N TYR A 50 -7.11 30.37 -32.69
CA TYR A 50 -6.65 31.70 -32.32
C TYR A 50 -7.73 32.73 -32.69
N SER A 51 -7.91 33.73 -31.83
CA SER A 51 -8.70 34.93 -32.13
C SER A 51 -7.77 36.13 -32.15
N THR A 52 -7.85 36.93 -33.20
CA THR A 52 -7.13 38.21 -33.33
C THR A 52 -8.15 39.34 -33.31
N SER A 53 -7.89 40.38 -32.50
CA SER A 53 -8.58 41.65 -32.56
C SER A 53 -7.66 42.73 -33.10
N ILE A 54 -8.19 43.57 -33.99
CA ILE A 54 -7.52 44.76 -34.53
C ILE A 54 -8.47 45.95 -34.39
N SER A 55 -7.96 47.05 -33.87
CA SER A 55 -8.71 48.30 -33.68
C SER A 55 -7.88 49.51 -34.12
N TYR A 56 -8.54 50.49 -34.72
CA TYR A 56 -7.93 51.75 -35.19
C TYR A 56 -8.68 52.94 -34.59
N SER A 57 -7.95 53.80 -33.87
CA SER A 57 -8.48 55.04 -33.28
C SER A 57 -7.73 56.29 -33.75
N THR A 58 -8.46 57.39 -33.83
CA THR A 58 -7.92 58.72 -34.20
C THR A 58 -7.34 59.44 -32.97
N PRO A 59 -6.70 60.62 -33.10
CA PRO A 59 -6.19 61.37 -31.94
C PRO A 59 -7.24 61.75 -30.89
N ASN A 60 -8.54 61.72 -31.23
CA ASN A 60 -9.65 61.95 -30.31
C ASN A 60 -10.23 60.64 -29.75
N ASN A 61 -9.48 59.54 -29.87
CA ASN A 61 -9.76 58.19 -29.39
C ASN A 61 -11.08 57.53 -29.86
N THR A 62 -11.72 58.07 -30.89
CA THR A 62 -12.85 57.43 -31.56
C THR A 62 -12.36 56.20 -32.33
N THR A 63 -12.81 55.00 -31.93
CA THR A 63 -12.60 53.77 -32.70
C THR A 63 -13.44 53.83 -33.98
N LEU A 64 -12.79 53.86 -35.14
CA LEU A 64 -13.51 53.89 -36.43
C LEU A 64 -13.98 52.51 -36.87
N TYR A 65 -13.21 51.47 -36.54
CA TYR A 65 -13.54 50.07 -36.80
C TYR A 65 -12.96 49.16 -35.72
N HIS A 66 -13.66 48.08 -35.41
CA HIS A 66 -13.19 46.97 -34.59
C HIS A 66 -13.47 45.67 -35.35
N PHE A 67 -12.47 44.79 -35.44
CA PHE A 67 -12.60 43.51 -36.14
C PHE A 67 -12.15 42.37 -35.22
N THR A 68 -12.92 41.28 -35.21
CA THR A 68 -12.56 39.99 -34.64
C THR A 68 -12.85 38.89 -35.66
N SER A 69 -11.86 38.02 -35.89
CA SER A 69 -12.07 36.76 -36.60
C SER A 69 -11.85 35.58 -35.64
N ALA A 70 -12.60 34.51 -35.88
CA ALA A 70 -12.33 33.19 -35.32
C ALA A 70 -11.94 32.26 -36.48
N LEU A 71 -10.89 31.46 -36.26
CA LEU A 71 -10.27 30.53 -37.22
C LEU A 71 -9.34 31.19 -38.27
N TYR A 72 -8.16 30.60 -38.40
CA TYR A 72 -7.17 30.73 -39.48
C TYR A 72 -7.07 32.04 -40.27
N SER A 73 -6.35 33.01 -39.69
CA SER A 73 -5.78 34.17 -40.41
C SER A 73 -4.27 34.23 -40.24
N TRP A 74 -3.53 34.51 -41.32
CA TRP A 74 -2.08 34.76 -41.29
C TRP A 74 -1.77 36.12 -41.92
N VAL A 75 -0.82 36.85 -41.34
CA VAL A 75 -0.46 38.21 -41.76
C VAL A 75 1.02 38.23 -42.09
N ASP A 76 1.35 38.47 -43.36
CA ASP A 76 2.73 38.66 -43.81
C ASP A 76 3.07 40.15 -43.82
N VAL A 77 4.16 40.52 -43.16
CA VAL A 77 4.63 41.91 -43.02
C VAL A 77 6.12 41.94 -43.29
N ASP A 78 6.54 42.70 -44.30
CA ASP A 78 7.96 42.83 -44.66
C ASP A 78 8.79 43.31 -43.45
N PRO A 79 9.71 42.50 -42.92
CA PRO A 79 10.43 42.79 -41.67
C PRO A 79 11.45 43.93 -41.77
N ASN A 80 11.57 44.59 -42.93
CA ASN A 80 12.59 45.62 -43.16
C ASN A 80 12.13 47.07 -42.84
N VAL A 81 10.85 47.32 -42.51
CA VAL A 81 10.33 48.67 -42.24
C VAL A 81 10.31 48.99 -40.74
N THR A 82 11.34 49.66 -40.24
CA THR A 82 11.56 49.90 -38.79
C THR A 82 11.27 51.32 -38.28
N SER A 83 10.91 52.27 -39.15
CA SER A 83 10.32 53.55 -38.75
C SER A 83 9.58 54.25 -39.91
N TRP A 84 8.48 54.92 -39.61
CA TRP A 84 7.68 55.69 -40.59
C TRP A 84 7.97 57.20 -40.47
N SER A 85 9.11 57.64 -41.00
CA SER A 85 9.42 59.07 -41.13
C SER A 85 10.13 59.38 -42.46
N GLY A 86 9.36 59.84 -43.46
CA GLY A 86 9.90 60.35 -44.73
C GLY A 86 10.02 59.32 -45.86
N ILE A 87 8.90 58.70 -46.25
CA ILE A 87 8.81 57.88 -47.47
C ILE A 87 7.69 58.45 -48.37
N THR A 88 7.90 58.45 -49.69
CA THR A 88 7.02 59.11 -50.68
C THR A 88 6.55 58.18 -51.80
N GLU A 89 6.46 56.88 -51.53
CA GLU A 89 5.96 55.86 -52.46
C GLU A 89 4.94 54.95 -51.75
N SER A 90 3.98 54.40 -52.49
CA SER A 90 2.79 53.74 -51.93
C SER A 90 3.07 52.30 -51.47
N TYR A 91 2.81 52.04 -50.18
CA TYR A 91 2.74 50.69 -49.62
C TYR A 91 1.29 50.18 -49.63
N TRP A 92 1.16 48.86 -49.70
CA TRP A 92 -0.10 48.13 -49.67
C TRP A 92 -0.07 47.10 -48.55
N LEU A 93 -1.19 46.95 -47.84
CA LEU A 93 -1.40 45.85 -46.89
C LEU A 93 -2.29 44.79 -47.54
N HIS A 94 -1.94 43.51 -47.39
CA HIS A 94 -2.65 42.37 -47.95
C HIS A 94 -3.13 41.45 -46.82
N ILE A 95 -4.41 41.04 -46.87
CA ILE A 95 -5.03 40.19 -45.86
C ILE A 95 -5.91 39.16 -46.59
N ALA A 96 -5.74 37.88 -46.24
CA ALA A 96 -6.48 36.74 -46.79
C ALA A 96 -7.04 35.86 -45.65
N GLY A 97 -8.24 35.29 -45.86
CA GLY A 97 -8.93 34.45 -44.89
C GLY A 97 -10.27 33.93 -45.42
N CYS A 98 -10.79 32.85 -44.82
CA CYS A 98 -11.95 32.12 -45.34
C CYS A 98 -13.18 32.26 -44.43
N SER A 99 -14.29 32.78 -44.99
CA SER A 99 -15.61 32.92 -44.34
C SER A 99 -15.69 34.00 -43.23
N PRO A 100 -16.91 34.40 -42.81
CA PRO A 100 -17.20 35.82 -42.62
C PRO A 100 -16.77 36.41 -41.27
N MET A 101 -16.29 37.66 -41.31
CA MET A 101 -16.31 38.56 -40.16
C MET A 101 -17.74 39.00 -39.87
N ASP A 102 -18.12 38.98 -38.60
CA ASP A 102 -19.36 39.58 -38.12
C ASP A 102 -19.17 41.09 -37.91
N PHE A 103 -20.10 41.89 -38.43
CA PHE A 103 -20.09 43.36 -38.31
C PHE A 103 -21.21 43.77 -37.37
N GLY A 104 -20.84 44.17 -36.15
CA GLY A 104 -21.77 44.55 -35.08
C GLY A 104 -22.80 45.62 -35.46
N GLU A 105 -23.88 45.70 -34.68
CA GLU A 105 -25.22 46.19 -35.05
C GLU A 105 -25.34 47.57 -35.74
N TYR A 106 -25.00 47.63 -37.03
CA TYR A 106 -25.52 48.62 -37.98
C TYR A 106 -25.93 47.93 -39.29
N THR A 107 -27.05 47.20 -39.24
CA THR A 107 -27.58 46.45 -40.38
C THR A 107 -28.08 47.35 -41.50
N TYR A 108 -27.35 47.44 -42.62
CA TYR A 108 -27.95 47.48 -43.97
C TYR A 108 -26.92 47.26 -45.10
N LEU A 109 -26.77 46.02 -45.58
CA LEU A 109 -26.42 45.66 -46.97
C LEU A 109 -26.59 44.15 -47.19
N ALA A 110 -26.54 43.69 -48.45
CA ALA A 110 -26.97 42.35 -48.84
C ALA A 110 -25.89 41.26 -48.68
N SER A 111 -26.35 40.01 -48.61
CA SER A 111 -25.54 38.78 -48.48
C SER A 111 -24.43 38.66 -49.53
N LEU A 112 -23.20 38.40 -49.07
CA LEU A 112 -22.06 38.01 -49.90
C LEU A 112 -21.99 36.47 -50.09
N PRO A 113 -21.25 35.95 -51.09
CA PRO A 113 -21.15 34.52 -51.37
C PRO A 113 -20.10 33.80 -50.50
N ASP A 114 -20.30 32.50 -50.25
CA ASP A 114 -19.48 31.64 -49.37
C ASP A 114 -18.05 31.27 -49.88
N ASN A 115 -17.46 32.06 -50.78
CA ASN A 115 -16.14 31.79 -51.38
C ASN A 115 -15.05 32.72 -50.84
N PRO A 116 -13.77 32.27 -50.77
CA PRO A 116 -12.65 33.10 -50.29
C PRO A 116 -12.31 34.29 -51.20
N PHE A 117 -11.88 35.38 -50.58
CA PHE A 117 -11.56 36.66 -51.21
C PHE A 117 -10.36 37.36 -50.56
N ASP A 118 -9.57 38.05 -51.37
CA ASP A 118 -8.38 38.80 -50.97
C ASP A 118 -8.68 40.30 -50.86
N TRP A 119 -8.12 40.96 -49.83
CA TRP A 119 -8.31 42.39 -49.56
C TRP A 119 -7.02 43.19 -49.77
N TYR A 120 -7.12 44.32 -50.48
CA TYR A 120 -6.03 45.26 -50.72
C TYR A 120 -6.37 46.66 -50.21
N ILE A 121 -5.54 47.19 -49.31
CA ILE A 121 -5.66 48.57 -48.77
C ILE A 121 -4.39 49.35 -49.12
N GLY A 122 -4.56 50.54 -49.70
CA GLY A 122 -3.45 51.40 -50.12
C GLY A 122 -3.69 52.89 -49.86
N TYR A 123 -2.66 53.58 -49.39
CA TYR A 123 -2.63 55.04 -49.25
C TYR A 123 -2.00 55.68 -50.48
N LEU A 124 -2.74 56.59 -51.13
CA LEU A 124 -2.29 57.26 -52.36
C LEU A 124 -1.68 58.63 -52.08
N ARG A 125 -2.30 59.42 -51.19
CA ARG A 125 -1.82 60.72 -50.68
C ARG A 125 -2.81 61.30 -49.65
N GLU A 126 -2.43 62.43 -49.05
CA GLU A 126 -3.16 63.11 -47.98
C GLU A 126 -4.63 63.39 -48.36
N GLY A 127 -5.56 62.65 -47.75
CA GLY A 127 -7.00 62.71 -48.00
C GLY A 127 -7.59 61.67 -48.97
N GLU A 128 -6.77 60.86 -49.67
CA GLU A 128 -7.23 59.85 -50.64
C GLU A 128 -6.80 58.42 -50.26
N TYR A 129 -7.78 57.58 -49.92
CA TYR A 129 -7.62 56.14 -49.65
C TYR A 129 -8.28 55.30 -50.75
N LYS A 130 -7.73 54.10 -51.02
CA LYS A 130 -8.34 53.12 -51.93
C LYS A 130 -8.47 51.74 -51.27
N LEU A 131 -9.62 51.11 -51.51
CA LEU A 131 -9.96 49.73 -51.15
C LEU A 131 -10.26 48.95 -52.43
N GLU A 132 -9.77 47.72 -52.55
CA GLU A 132 -9.96 46.85 -53.72
C GLU A 132 -10.08 45.38 -53.26
N ILE A 133 -10.97 44.60 -53.90
CA ILE A 133 -11.37 43.24 -53.48
C ILE A 133 -11.28 42.30 -54.68
N GLY A 134 -10.69 41.12 -54.51
CA GLY A 134 -10.57 40.08 -55.55
C GLY A 134 -10.99 38.68 -55.07
N TYR A 135 -11.28 37.77 -56.01
CA TYR A 135 -11.61 36.37 -55.72
C TYR A 135 -10.36 35.48 -55.68
N TYR A 136 -10.29 34.59 -54.69
CA TYR A 136 -9.22 33.61 -54.52
C TYR A 136 -9.48 32.30 -55.31
N CYS A 137 -8.44 31.51 -55.57
CA CYS A 137 -8.52 30.19 -56.22
C CYS A 137 -7.58 29.17 -55.56
N GLU A 138 -8.07 27.95 -55.35
CA GLU A 138 -7.32 26.89 -54.66
C GLU A 138 -7.09 25.64 -55.55
N TYR A 139 -6.05 24.87 -55.25
CA TYR A 139 -5.68 23.62 -55.94
C TYR A 139 -5.87 22.41 -55.02
N LEU A 140 -6.55 21.37 -55.50
CA LEU A 140 -6.68 20.09 -54.78
C LEU A 140 -5.83 18.99 -55.44
N VAL A 141 -4.88 18.47 -54.67
CA VAL A 141 -4.09 17.27 -55.02
C VAL A 141 -4.84 16.03 -54.54
N ASN A 142 -4.87 14.97 -55.36
CA ASN A 142 -5.37 13.66 -54.97
C ASN A 142 -4.21 12.65 -54.85
N GLU A 143 -4.45 11.53 -54.15
CA GLU A 143 -3.44 10.54 -53.70
C GLU A 143 -2.68 9.77 -54.80
N SER A 144 -2.69 10.25 -56.05
CA SER A 144 -1.92 9.69 -57.16
C SER A 144 -1.12 10.73 -57.98
N GLY A 145 -1.01 11.96 -57.48
CA GLY A 145 0.09 12.88 -57.83
C GLY A 145 0.12 13.40 -59.28
N ASN A 146 -1.04 13.75 -59.84
CA ASN A 146 -1.13 14.56 -61.06
C ASN A 146 -2.22 15.63 -60.89
N ASP A 147 -1.83 16.90 -61.06
CA ASP A 147 -2.74 18.04 -60.92
C ASP A 147 -3.74 18.13 -62.08
N THR A 148 -4.98 18.52 -61.78
CA THR A 148 -5.97 18.93 -62.78
C THR A 148 -6.69 20.18 -62.30
N LEU A 149 -6.38 21.33 -62.92
CA LEU A 149 -7.09 22.59 -62.70
C LEU A 149 -8.59 22.48 -63.05
N TYR A 150 -9.42 23.24 -62.36
CA TYR A 150 -10.63 23.81 -62.94
C TYR A 150 -10.71 25.32 -62.67
N ASN A 151 -10.97 26.07 -63.75
CA ASN A 151 -10.97 27.53 -63.89
C ASN A 151 -11.26 28.40 -62.65
N CYS A 152 -10.34 29.33 -62.37
CA CYS A 152 -10.70 30.68 -61.92
C CYS A 152 -11.61 31.38 -62.96
N SER A 153 -12.51 32.25 -62.51
CA SER A 153 -13.13 33.23 -63.41
C SER A 153 -12.10 34.29 -63.82
N SER A 154 -12.03 34.63 -65.11
CA SER A 154 -11.11 35.66 -65.62
C SER A 154 -11.58 37.10 -65.37
N ASP A 155 -12.82 37.27 -64.92
CA ASP A 155 -13.55 38.53 -65.00
C ASP A 155 -13.71 39.14 -63.60
N ALA A 156 -12.60 39.26 -62.87
CA ALA A 156 -12.52 39.98 -61.60
C ALA A 156 -12.52 41.50 -61.83
N GLU A 157 -13.63 42.03 -62.37
CA GLU A 157 -13.84 43.48 -62.48
C GLU A 157 -14.21 44.09 -61.12
N ASN A 158 -13.70 45.30 -60.86
CA ASN A 158 -13.80 45.97 -59.55
C ASN A 158 -15.23 46.09 -59.03
N ILE A 159 -15.53 45.43 -57.92
CA ILE A 159 -16.88 45.35 -57.35
C ILE A 159 -17.34 46.71 -56.78
N PHE A 160 -16.42 47.55 -56.28
CA PHE A 160 -16.70 48.95 -55.91
C PHE A 160 -15.47 49.86 -56.09
N THR A 161 -15.72 51.17 -56.15
CA THR A 161 -14.71 52.23 -56.00
C THR A 161 -15.40 53.47 -55.45
N VAL A 162 -14.88 54.04 -54.36
CA VAL A 162 -15.42 55.26 -53.75
C VAL A 162 -14.56 56.45 -54.16
N LEU A 163 -15.18 57.44 -54.81
CA LEU A 163 -14.63 58.78 -55.06
C LEU A 163 -15.72 59.79 -54.68
N THR A 164 -15.38 60.78 -53.86
CA THR A 164 -16.34 61.78 -53.33
C THR A 164 -16.47 62.99 -54.25
N GLY A 165 -17.66 63.30 -54.77
CA GLY A 165 -17.89 64.56 -55.50
C GLY A 165 -19.18 64.73 -56.32
N SER A 166 -20.24 65.24 -55.67
CA SER A 166 -21.29 66.16 -56.18
C SER A 166 -22.07 65.89 -57.49
N GLY A 167 -23.42 65.88 -57.36
CA GLY A 167 -24.38 66.40 -58.35
C GLY A 167 -24.91 65.41 -59.42
N GLY A 168 -26.21 65.40 -59.75
CA GLY A 168 -27.34 66.14 -59.16
C GLY A 168 -28.65 65.95 -59.94
N GLN A 169 -29.79 65.98 -59.25
CA GLN A 169 -31.13 66.17 -59.83
C GLN A 169 -31.92 67.00 -58.81
N SER A 170 -32.53 68.12 -59.23
CA SER A 170 -32.99 69.16 -58.29
C SER A 170 -34.12 68.70 -57.37
N SER A 171 -33.78 68.61 -56.09
CA SER A 171 -34.67 68.48 -54.96
C SER A 171 -34.61 69.78 -54.16
N LEU A 172 -35.69 70.54 -54.16
CA LEU A 172 -35.93 71.63 -53.22
C LEU A 172 -36.48 70.98 -51.94
N VAL A 173 -35.82 71.20 -50.80
CA VAL A 173 -36.21 70.66 -49.49
C VAL A 173 -36.22 71.79 -48.48
N ALA A 174 -37.37 72.03 -47.84
CA ALA A 174 -37.51 72.99 -46.77
C ALA A 174 -37.01 72.41 -45.44
N ASP A 175 -36.15 73.17 -44.75
CA ASP A 175 -35.64 72.82 -43.41
C ASP A 175 -35.25 74.09 -42.64
N PHE A 176 -35.40 74.09 -41.31
CA PHE A 176 -34.92 75.15 -40.44
C PHE A 176 -34.62 74.67 -39.02
N THR A 177 -33.68 75.34 -38.37
CA THR A 177 -33.36 75.19 -36.94
C THR A 177 -33.73 76.44 -36.17
N TRP A 178 -33.97 76.30 -34.86
CA TRP A 178 -34.13 77.40 -33.92
C TRP A 178 -33.09 77.34 -32.80
N ASN A 179 -32.79 78.49 -32.19
CA ASN A 179 -31.92 78.58 -31.02
C ASN A 179 -32.44 79.64 -30.04
N PRO A 180 -32.46 79.38 -28.71
CA PRO A 180 -32.06 78.13 -28.04
C PRO A 180 -33.04 76.98 -28.30
N GLU A 181 -32.55 75.74 -28.20
CA GLU A 181 -33.30 74.51 -28.53
C GLU A 181 -34.54 74.30 -27.64
N ASN A 182 -34.41 74.59 -26.34
CA ASN A 182 -35.48 74.57 -25.34
C ASN A 182 -35.77 76.03 -24.89
N PRO A 183 -36.57 76.81 -25.65
CA PRO A 183 -36.73 78.24 -25.40
C PRO A 183 -37.68 78.56 -24.24
N THR A 184 -37.40 79.67 -23.55
CA THR A 184 -38.27 80.26 -22.53
C THR A 184 -38.90 81.57 -23.01
N ILE A 185 -39.89 82.06 -22.27
CA ILE A 185 -40.48 83.40 -22.47
C ILE A 185 -39.49 84.57 -22.32
N PHE A 186 -38.26 84.31 -21.87
CA PHE A 186 -37.20 85.31 -21.70
C PHE A 186 -36.19 85.34 -22.86
N ASP A 187 -36.24 84.35 -23.74
CA ASP A 187 -35.31 84.19 -24.86
C ASP A 187 -35.75 84.95 -26.11
N SER A 188 -34.79 85.21 -27.01
CA SER A 188 -35.06 85.63 -28.39
C SER A 188 -34.80 84.43 -29.29
N ILE A 189 -35.86 83.79 -29.77
CA ILE A 189 -35.75 82.57 -30.58
C ILE A 189 -35.32 82.98 -31.99
N VAL A 190 -34.15 82.54 -32.42
CA VAL A 190 -33.61 82.82 -33.76
C VAL A 190 -33.90 81.64 -34.67
N PHE A 191 -34.76 81.83 -35.66
CA PHE A 191 -35.02 80.85 -36.72
C PHE A 191 -34.06 81.05 -37.89
N GLN A 192 -33.41 79.97 -38.31
CA GLN A 192 -32.46 79.94 -39.43
C GLN A 192 -32.88 78.83 -40.40
N SER A 193 -33.21 79.20 -41.64
CA SER A 193 -33.42 78.24 -42.71
C SER A 193 -32.12 77.51 -43.03
N ASN A 194 -32.19 76.17 -43.02
CA ASN A 194 -31.16 75.26 -43.53
C ASN A 194 -31.56 74.63 -44.87
N SER A 195 -32.75 75.00 -45.38
CA SER A 195 -33.35 74.55 -46.64
C SER A 195 -32.35 74.41 -47.79
N GLN A 196 -32.42 73.28 -48.49
CA GLN A 196 -31.45 72.90 -49.51
C GLN A 196 -32.07 72.80 -50.90
N ILE A 197 -31.28 73.16 -51.92
CA ILE A 197 -31.59 72.91 -53.33
C ILE A 197 -30.35 72.36 -54.03
N SER A 198 -30.50 71.24 -54.72
CA SER A 198 -29.37 70.51 -55.33
C SER A 198 -29.00 70.94 -56.77
N ASP A 199 -29.81 71.78 -57.42
CA ASP A 199 -29.42 72.62 -58.57
C ASP A 199 -30.37 73.82 -58.69
N GLY A 200 -29.86 75.04 -58.48
CA GLY A 200 -30.63 76.29 -58.44
C GLY A 200 -30.31 77.18 -57.24
N TYR A 201 -31.23 78.10 -56.91
CA TYR A 201 -31.23 78.89 -55.68
C TYR A 201 -32.68 79.22 -55.25
N ILE A 202 -32.89 79.38 -53.95
CA ILE A 202 -34.16 79.80 -53.37
C ILE A 202 -34.34 81.31 -53.66
N THR A 203 -35.51 81.68 -54.17
CA THR A 203 -35.88 83.07 -54.52
C THR A 203 -36.82 83.72 -53.51
N GLU A 204 -37.66 82.96 -52.83
CA GLU A 204 -38.64 83.47 -51.85
C GLU A 204 -38.67 82.56 -50.61
N TYR A 205 -38.74 83.18 -49.42
CA TYR A 205 -38.88 82.53 -48.12
C TYR A 205 -40.10 83.10 -47.40
N HIS A 206 -40.95 82.23 -46.86
CA HIS A 206 -42.23 82.58 -46.25
C HIS A 206 -42.39 81.91 -44.89
N TRP A 207 -42.17 82.69 -43.82
CA TRP A 207 -42.33 82.25 -42.44
C TRP A 207 -43.78 82.45 -41.95
N PHE A 208 -44.27 81.49 -41.17
CA PHE A 208 -45.55 81.56 -40.49
C PHE A 208 -45.39 81.12 -39.02
N LEU A 209 -46.14 81.77 -38.13
CA LEU A 209 -46.30 81.39 -36.72
C LEU A 209 -47.80 81.18 -36.46
N ASP A 210 -48.21 80.00 -36.01
CA ASP A 210 -49.61 79.64 -35.74
C ASP A 210 -50.56 79.99 -36.92
N ASP A 211 -50.22 79.50 -38.12
CA ASP A 211 -50.84 79.84 -39.43
C ASP A 211 -50.76 81.33 -39.86
N ALA A 212 -50.21 82.23 -39.03
CA ALA A 212 -50.12 83.66 -39.34
C ALA A 212 -48.83 84.02 -40.08
N TYR A 213 -48.96 84.62 -41.28
CA TYR A 213 -47.81 84.99 -42.12
C TYR A 213 -46.96 86.12 -41.53
N MET A 214 -45.68 85.83 -41.27
CA MET A 214 -44.72 86.72 -40.62
C MET A 214 -44.13 87.73 -41.62
N SER A 215 -44.95 88.73 -41.96
CA SER A 215 -44.60 89.80 -42.93
C SER A 215 -43.31 90.58 -42.64
N ASN A 216 -42.77 90.53 -41.42
CA ASN A 216 -41.48 91.09 -41.02
C ASN A 216 -40.26 90.22 -41.42
N ALA A 217 -40.46 88.94 -41.71
CA ALA A 217 -39.46 87.99 -42.19
C ALA A 217 -39.66 87.58 -43.67
N ALA A 218 -40.61 88.22 -44.36
CA ALA A 218 -40.95 87.93 -45.75
C ALA A 218 -39.73 88.12 -46.69
N GLY A 219 -39.29 87.04 -47.33
CA GLY A 219 -38.14 87.03 -48.23
C GLY A 219 -36.77 86.90 -47.55
N TYR A 220 -36.73 86.64 -46.24
CA TYR A 220 -35.50 86.40 -45.49
C TYR A 220 -35.37 84.91 -45.10
N ASP A 221 -34.14 84.40 -45.17
CA ASP A 221 -33.74 83.06 -44.72
C ASP A 221 -33.71 82.91 -43.19
N THR A 222 -33.98 84.00 -42.47
CA THR A 222 -33.83 84.15 -41.03
C THR A 222 -34.99 84.93 -40.43
N TRP A 223 -35.39 84.58 -39.20
CA TRP A 223 -36.42 85.30 -38.45
C TRP A 223 -36.12 85.32 -36.93
N ASP A 224 -35.96 86.51 -36.36
CA ASP A 224 -35.87 86.70 -34.91
C ASP A 224 -37.27 86.84 -34.27
N TRP A 225 -37.65 85.91 -33.40
CA TRP A 225 -38.83 86.01 -32.54
C TRP A 225 -38.44 86.54 -31.15
N THR A 226 -38.42 87.86 -31.04
CA THR A 226 -37.86 88.63 -29.90
C THR A 226 -38.81 88.81 -28.70
N SER A 227 -39.91 88.06 -28.64
CA SER A 227 -40.86 88.02 -27.50
C SER A 227 -41.79 86.81 -27.66
N PRO A 228 -41.32 85.59 -27.37
CA PRO A 228 -42.15 84.39 -27.45
C PRO A 228 -43.16 84.33 -26.30
N SER A 229 -44.32 83.74 -26.56
CA SER A 229 -45.36 83.47 -25.56
C SER A 229 -45.23 82.08 -24.97
N ASP A 230 -45.65 81.91 -23.72
CA ASP A 230 -45.75 80.63 -23.03
C ASP A 230 -46.74 79.69 -23.74
N GLY A 231 -46.32 78.44 -23.99
CA GLY A 231 -47.14 77.41 -24.66
C GLY A 231 -46.47 76.74 -25.86
N THR A 232 -47.22 75.88 -26.54
CA THR A 232 -46.76 75.22 -27.78
C THR A 232 -47.21 76.02 -29.00
N HIS A 233 -46.25 76.36 -29.85
CA HIS A 233 -46.42 77.17 -31.05
C HIS A 233 -45.99 76.42 -32.30
N THR A 234 -46.69 76.63 -33.42
CA THR A 234 -46.37 76.00 -34.71
C THR A 234 -45.63 77.00 -35.59
N VAL A 235 -44.41 76.66 -35.99
CA VAL A 235 -43.61 77.47 -36.92
C VAL A 235 -43.47 76.73 -38.24
N LYS A 236 -43.80 77.42 -39.34
CA LYS A 236 -43.75 76.88 -40.69
C LYS A 236 -42.89 77.75 -41.59
N LEU A 237 -42.10 77.12 -42.45
CA LEU A 237 -41.36 77.74 -43.54
C LEU A 237 -41.83 77.17 -44.88
N GLU A 238 -42.28 78.03 -45.78
CA GLU A 238 -42.47 77.71 -47.21
C GLU A 238 -41.38 78.40 -48.03
N ILE A 239 -40.83 77.71 -49.04
CA ILE A 239 -39.75 78.21 -49.91
C ILE A 239 -40.11 78.05 -51.39
N VAL A 240 -39.57 78.93 -52.24
CA VAL A 240 -39.77 78.92 -53.70
C VAL A 240 -38.42 79.02 -54.41
N ASP A 241 -38.13 78.12 -55.37
CA ASP A 241 -36.90 78.18 -56.16
C ASP A 241 -36.97 79.07 -57.41
N ASN A 242 -35.80 79.35 -57.99
CA ASN A 242 -35.65 80.13 -59.22
C ASN A 242 -36.29 79.51 -60.48
N ASN A 243 -36.87 78.30 -60.38
CA ASN A 243 -37.60 77.62 -61.45
C ASN A 243 -39.13 77.61 -61.20
N GLY A 244 -39.58 78.04 -60.01
CA GLY A 244 -40.98 78.05 -59.58
C GLY A 244 -41.44 76.78 -58.85
N ASN A 245 -40.54 75.90 -58.43
CA ASN A 245 -40.84 74.79 -57.52
C ASN A 245 -41.04 75.33 -56.10
N GLN A 246 -41.81 74.62 -55.28
CA GLN A 246 -42.10 74.98 -53.88
C GLN A 246 -41.99 73.77 -52.98
N ASP A 247 -41.55 73.98 -51.74
CA ASP A 247 -41.62 73.00 -50.66
C ASP A 247 -41.90 73.70 -49.31
N SER A 248 -42.32 72.94 -48.29
CA SER A 248 -42.61 73.51 -46.96
C SER A 248 -42.45 72.53 -45.81
N ILE A 249 -41.87 73.01 -44.71
CA ILE A 249 -41.68 72.27 -43.45
C ILE A 249 -42.35 72.99 -42.28
N GLU A 250 -42.77 72.23 -41.27
CA GLU A 250 -43.50 72.70 -40.10
C GLU A 250 -43.03 71.98 -38.84
N TYR A 251 -42.71 72.73 -37.79
CA TYR A 251 -42.27 72.21 -36.48
C TYR A 251 -43.08 72.86 -35.36
N THR A 252 -43.46 72.06 -34.35
CA THR A 252 -44.05 72.56 -33.09
C THR A 252 -42.97 72.73 -32.04
N ILE A 253 -42.99 73.88 -31.36
CA ILE A 253 -41.98 74.32 -30.39
C ILE A 253 -42.70 74.66 -29.09
N ALA A 254 -42.25 74.07 -27.98
CA ALA A 254 -42.73 74.42 -26.66
C ALA A 254 -41.85 75.55 -26.08
N VAL A 255 -42.49 76.66 -25.70
CA VAL A 255 -41.87 77.77 -24.98
C VAL A 255 -42.32 77.69 -23.53
N SER A 256 -41.36 77.59 -22.60
CA SER A 256 -41.64 77.39 -21.17
C SER A 256 -41.53 78.67 -20.33
N SER A 257 -42.16 78.66 -19.16
CA SER A 257 -42.07 79.68 -18.12
C SER A 257 -41.51 79.15 -16.77
N GLU A 258 -41.01 77.90 -16.72
CA GLU A 258 -40.46 77.29 -15.49
C GLU A 258 -38.94 77.52 -15.29
N GLU A 259 -38.51 77.54 -14.03
CA GLU A 259 -37.17 78.00 -13.59
C GLU A 259 -36.08 76.91 -13.49
N TRP A 260 -36.37 75.66 -13.87
CA TRP A 260 -35.43 74.52 -13.98
C TRP A 260 -36.12 73.35 -14.70
N PHE A 261 -35.37 72.31 -15.13
CA PHE A 261 -35.93 71.06 -15.67
C PHE A 261 -34.98 69.87 -15.47
N ILE A 262 -35.48 68.63 -15.49
CA ILE A 262 -34.61 67.43 -15.58
C ILE A 262 -34.17 67.23 -17.03
N ILE A 263 -32.86 67.20 -17.26
CA ILE A 263 -32.22 66.86 -18.54
C ILE A 263 -32.25 65.35 -18.75
N ASP A 264 -31.83 64.59 -17.74
CA ASP A 264 -31.74 63.14 -17.76
C ASP A 264 -31.86 62.52 -16.35
N ALA A 265 -32.23 61.25 -16.26
CA ALA A 265 -32.23 60.45 -15.04
C ALA A 265 -32.24 58.95 -15.37
N THR A 266 -31.25 58.21 -14.86
CA THR A 266 -30.98 56.80 -15.21
C THR A 266 -30.41 56.00 -14.01
N THR A 267 -30.33 54.67 -14.15
CA THR A 267 -29.67 53.75 -13.19
C THR A 267 -28.48 53.05 -13.83
N GLY A 268 -27.43 52.76 -13.06
CA GLY A 268 -26.22 52.12 -13.57
C GLY A 268 -25.33 51.50 -12.48
N LYS A 269 -24.18 50.95 -12.89
CA LYS A 269 -23.32 50.13 -12.03
C LYS A 269 -22.14 50.89 -11.39
N ASP A 270 -21.78 52.06 -11.91
CA ASP A 270 -20.76 52.94 -11.31
C ASP A 270 -20.97 54.43 -11.69
N VAL A 271 -20.13 55.34 -11.16
CA VAL A 271 -20.12 56.78 -11.51
C VAL A 271 -18.69 57.25 -11.77
N GLU A 272 -18.44 57.93 -12.89
CA GLU A 272 -17.15 58.56 -13.15
C GLU A 272 -17.09 60.00 -12.61
N GLN A 273 -15.92 60.36 -12.05
CA GLN A 273 -15.67 61.71 -11.54
C GLN A 273 -15.30 62.69 -12.68
N ASN A 274 -16.27 62.92 -13.56
CA ASN A 274 -16.29 64.07 -14.45
C ASN A 274 -16.99 65.25 -13.75
N ASP A 275 -16.95 66.46 -14.33
CA ASP A 275 -17.63 67.64 -13.79
C ASP A 275 -18.61 68.21 -14.84
N PRO A 276 -19.93 67.96 -14.73
CA PRO A 276 -20.62 67.20 -13.66
C PRO A 276 -20.41 65.67 -13.75
N TRP A 277 -20.74 64.96 -12.67
CA TRP A 277 -20.54 63.50 -12.56
C TRP A 277 -21.59 62.73 -13.37
N ASP A 278 -21.17 61.81 -14.23
CA ASP A 278 -22.05 61.01 -15.07
C ASP A 278 -22.02 59.51 -14.70
N ILE A 279 -23.16 58.83 -14.84
CA ILE A 279 -23.31 57.38 -14.62
C ILE A 279 -22.52 56.62 -15.70
N VAL A 280 -21.91 55.50 -15.30
CA VAL A 280 -21.25 54.58 -16.23
C VAL A 280 -21.82 53.17 -16.06
N ASN A 281 -21.94 52.46 -17.19
CA ASN A 281 -22.61 51.16 -17.29
C ASN A 281 -24.07 51.25 -16.82
N GLU A 282 -24.87 52.04 -17.53
CA GLU A 282 -26.32 52.11 -17.34
C GLU A 282 -26.97 50.72 -17.47
N SER A 283 -27.94 50.44 -16.59
CA SER A 283 -28.70 49.19 -16.59
C SER A 283 -30.01 49.33 -15.83
N THR A 284 -31.04 48.62 -16.29
CA THR A 284 -32.29 48.36 -15.57
C THR A 284 -32.37 46.90 -15.08
N SER A 285 -31.26 46.15 -15.14
CA SER A 285 -31.16 44.77 -14.66
C SER A 285 -29.83 44.51 -13.95
N PHE A 286 -29.91 43.94 -12.75
CA PHE A 286 -28.78 43.76 -11.85
C PHE A 286 -28.76 42.35 -11.26
N GLN A 287 -27.57 41.82 -11.00
CA GLN A 287 -27.37 40.57 -10.26
C GLN A 287 -27.23 40.83 -8.76
N TYR A 288 -27.62 39.85 -7.93
CA TYR A 288 -27.36 39.91 -6.50
C TYR A 288 -25.85 40.00 -6.23
N GLY A 289 -25.42 41.06 -5.53
CA GLY A 289 -24.00 41.38 -5.31
C GLY A 289 -23.42 42.46 -6.23
N GLU A 290 -24.22 43.11 -7.08
CA GLU A 290 -23.79 44.31 -7.81
C GLU A 290 -24.05 45.61 -7.03
N ASN A 291 -23.32 46.67 -7.39
CA ASN A 291 -23.62 48.03 -6.96
C ASN A 291 -24.73 48.61 -7.85
N ILE A 292 -25.65 49.37 -7.25
CA ILE A 292 -26.74 50.05 -7.96
C ILE A 292 -26.69 51.55 -7.67
N PHE A 293 -26.49 52.34 -8.71
CA PHE A 293 -26.49 53.80 -8.69
C PHE A 293 -27.71 54.34 -9.44
N ALA A 294 -28.21 55.49 -9.01
CA ALA A 294 -29.30 56.22 -9.65
C ALA A 294 -28.95 57.71 -9.72
N SER A 295 -29.24 58.38 -10.83
CA SER A 295 -28.90 59.80 -11.05
C SER A 295 -30.07 60.65 -11.53
N ALA A 296 -29.90 61.96 -11.38
CA ALA A 296 -30.62 62.99 -12.12
C ALA A 296 -29.65 64.11 -12.54
N LYS A 297 -29.73 64.54 -13.80
CA LYS A 297 -29.03 65.69 -14.36
C LYS A 297 -30.05 66.81 -14.54
N ILE A 298 -29.91 67.91 -13.81
CA ILE A 298 -30.92 68.98 -13.73
C ILE A 298 -30.35 70.25 -14.37
N GLY A 299 -31.14 70.90 -15.23
CA GLY A 299 -30.76 72.05 -16.05
C GLY A 299 -31.39 73.38 -15.63
N ASN A 300 -30.81 74.48 -16.12
CA ASN A 300 -31.31 75.86 -15.98
C ASN A 300 -31.50 76.34 -14.53
N ILE A 301 -30.70 75.84 -13.59
CA ILE A 301 -30.93 76.02 -12.15
C ILE A 301 -30.58 77.45 -11.73
N THR A 302 -31.57 78.28 -11.38
CA THR A 302 -31.36 79.70 -10.99
C THR A 302 -31.28 79.95 -9.48
N ARG A 303 -31.62 78.96 -8.65
CA ARG A 303 -31.63 79.00 -7.18
C ARG A 303 -31.26 77.63 -6.58
N GLY A 304 -31.03 77.54 -5.27
CA GLY A 304 -30.83 76.25 -4.62
C GLY A 304 -32.05 75.32 -4.73
N LEU A 305 -31.81 74.00 -4.88
CA LEU A 305 -32.83 72.94 -5.00
C LEU A 305 -32.53 71.79 -4.03
N THR A 306 -33.57 71.10 -3.57
CA THR A 306 -33.49 69.82 -2.83
C THR A 306 -33.86 68.67 -3.76
N VAL A 307 -33.10 67.57 -3.75
CA VAL A 307 -33.40 66.36 -4.54
C VAL A 307 -33.44 65.14 -3.62
N ASP A 308 -34.56 64.43 -3.58
CA ASP A 308 -34.73 63.22 -2.76
C ASP A 308 -34.75 61.96 -3.64
N PHE A 309 -33.91 60.98 -3.29
CA PHE A 309 -33.93 59.64 -3.86
C PHE A 309 -34.66 58.69 -2.89
N VAL A 310 -35.68 57.97 -3.38
CA VAL A 310 -36.57 57.11 -2.59
C VAL A 310 -36.62 55.72 -3.19
N TRP A 311 -35.94 54.76 -2.55
CA TRP A 311 -35.78 53.38 -3.02
C TRP A 311 -36.87 52.46 -2.41
N THR A 312 -37.52 51.64 -3.25
CA THR A 312 -38.62 50.72 -2.89
C THR A 312 -38.33 49.28 -3.31
N ASP A 313 -38.71 48.33 -2.45
CA ASP A 313 -38.60 46.88 -2.71
C ASP A 313 -39.77 46.33 -3.58
N PRO A 314 -39.74 45.06 -4.02
CA PRO A 314 -40.80 44.46 -4.85
C PRO A 314 -42.17 44.31 -4.16
N ASP A 315 -42.29 44.55 -2.85
CA ASP A 315 -43.58 44.68 -2.15
C ASP A 315 -44.07 46.15 -2.10
N PHE A 316 -43.46 47.03 -2.92
CA PHE A 316 -43.67 48.49 -2.96
C PHE A 316 -43.39 49.20 -1.64
N LYS A 317 -42.55 48.62 -0.77
CA LYS A 317 -42.20 49.20 0.52
C LYS A 317 -40.95 50.07 0.40
N THR A 318 -41.03 51.33 0.82
CA THR A 318 -39.84 52.20 0.91
C THR A 318 -38.83 51.64 1.90
N ILE A 319 -37.60 51.42 1.44
CA ILE A 319 -36.50 50.88 2.25
C ILE A 319 -35.49 51.97 2.62
N ARG A 320 -35.19 52.87 1.69
CA ARG A 320 -34.24 53.98 1.86
C ARG A 320 -34.81 55.26 1.26
N SER A 321 -34.59 56.39 1.93
CA SER A 321 -34.84 57.73 1.38
C SER A 321 -33.71 58.65 1.82
N ILE A 322 -33.20 59.48 0.90
CA ILE A 322 -32.08 60.39 1.17
C ILE A 322 -32.21 61.69 0.36
N SER A 323 -32.10 62.81 1.07
CA SER A 323 -32.08 64.17 0.51
C SER A 323 -30.67 64.63 0.19
N LYS A 324 -30.46 65.21 -0.99
CA LYS A 324 -29.20 65.85 -1.41
C LYS A 324 -29.52 67.23 -1.99
N ASN A 325 -28.69 68.23 -1.67
CA ASN A 325 -28.97 69.63 -2.01
C ASN A 325 -28.08 70.12 -3.15
N ILE A 326 -28.68 70.71 -4.18
CA ILE A 326 -27.96 71.49 -5.19
C ILE A 326 -27.82 72.92 -4.65
N ALA A 327 -26.59 73.43 -4.62
CA ALA A 327 -26.29 74.72 -4.01
C ALA A 327 -26.82 75.89 -4.86
N ASP A 328 -27.14 77.02 -4.21
CA ASP A 328 -27.64 78.20 -4.91
C ASP A 328 -26.51 78.90 -5.72
N PRO A 329 -26.64 79.07 -7.06
CA PRO A 329 -25.57 79.65 -7.87
C PRO A 329 -25.23 81.09 -7.47
N ASN A 330 -26.22 81.85 -6.96
CA ASN A 330 -26.00 83.23 -6.49
C ASN A 330 -25.04 83.28 -5.29
N ALA A 331 -24.97 82.22 -4.48
CA ALA A 331 -24.02 82.12 -3.37
C ALA A 331 -22.55 81.95 -3.83
N TYR A 332 -22.34 81.55 -5.09
CA TYR A 332 -21.03 81.35 -5.72
C TYR A 332 -20.70 82.44 -6.76
N GLY A 333 -21.64 83.36 -7.03
CA GLY A 333 -21.45 84.48 -7.96
C GLY A 333 -21.86 84.20 -9.41
N TYR A 334 -22.53 83.06 -9.66
CA TYR A 334 -23.12 82.72 -10.95
C TYR A 334 -24.60 83.13 -10.98
N SER A 335 -25.15 83.41 -12.17
CA SER A 335 -26.58 83.69 -12.34
C SER A 335 -27.44 82.43 -12.40
N MET A 336 -26.83 81.29 -12.73
CA MET A 336 -27.46 79.98 -12.87
C MET A 336 -26.38 78.88 -12.87
N TRP A 337 -26.78 77.62 -12.69
CA TRP A 337 -26.04 76.46 -13.20
C TRP A 337 -26.71 76.01 -14.50
N GLU A 338 -25.93 75.89 -15.59
CA GLU A 338 -26.44 75.43 -16.89
C GLU A 338 -26.94 73.98 -16.80
N SER A 339 -26.15 73.12 -16.14
CA SER A 339 -26.59 71.82 -15.64
C SER A 339 -25.87 71.44 -14.34
N TYR A 340 -26.46 70.50 -13.58
CA TYR A 340 -25.89 69.93 -12.37
C TYR A 340 -26.33 68.47 -12.25
N ALA A 341 -25.39 67.53 -12.17
CA ALA A 341 -25.69 66.12 -11.93
C ALA A 341 -25.64 65.77 -10.45
N ILE A 342 -26.58 64.94 -10.00
CA ILE A 342 -26.68 64.46 -8.63
C ILE A 342 -27.11 63.00 -8.63
N TRP A 343 -26.57 62.19 -7.73
CA TRP A 343 -26.77 60.74 -7.73
C TRP A 343 -26.84 60.16 -6.31
N ASP A 344 -27.43 58.98 -6.16
CA ASP A 344 -27.40 58.14 -4.96
C ASP A 344 -27.11 56.67 -5.30
N ASN A 345 -26.68 55.90 -4.31
CA ASN A 345 -26.19 54.54 -4.52
C ASN A 345 -26.49 53.59 -3.36
N ILE A 346 -26.73 52.32 -3.68
CA ILE A 346 -26.69 51.21 -2.73
C ILE A 346 -25.59 50.26 -3.21
N SER A 347 -24.54 50.08 -2.39
CA SER A 347 -23.31 49.41 -2.79
C SER A 347 -22.88 48.33 -1.79
N VAL A 348 -22.20 47.31 -2.31
CA VAL A 348 -21.71 46.17 -1.53
C VAL A 348 -20.77 46.68 -0.43
N GLY A 349 -21.08 46.35 0.83
CA GLY A 349 -20.33 46.81 2.01
C GLY A 349 -20.95 47.97 2.78
N ASP A 350 -22.06 48.57 2.31
CA ASP A 350 -22.94 49.36 3.19
C ASP A 350 -23.55 48.41 4.25
N SER A 351 -23.56 48.83 5.51
CA SER A 351 -24.20 48.12 6.62
C SER A 351 -25.69 47.78 6.42
N SER A 352 -26.35 48.45 5.47
CA SER A 352 -27.73 48.17 5.06
C SER A 352 -27.84 47.12 3.95
N TYR A 353 -26.80 46.87 3.14
CA TYR A 353 -26.88 46.10 1.88
C TYR A 353 -27.55 44.73 2.03
N GLU A 354 -27.07 43.89 2.96
CA GLU A 354 -27.62 42.55 3.23
C GLU A 354 -29.08 42.57 3.72
N THR A 355 -29.48 43.64 4.42
CA THR A 355 -30.86 43.81 4.92
C THR A 355 -31.81 44.43 3.89
N VAL A 356 -31.27 45.01 2.81
CA VAL A 356 -32.03 45.58 1.70
C VAL A 356 -32.29 44.50 0.64
N PHE A 357 -31.25 43.94 0.01
CA PHE A 357 -31.38 43.12 -1.20
C PHE A 357 -31.65 41.62 -0.96
N SER A 358 -32.23 41.26 0.18
CA SER A 358 -32.70 39.90 0.48
C SER A 358 -33.91 39.44 -0.38
N LYS A 359 -34.40 40.29 -1.30
CA LYS A 359 -35.50 40.01 -2.24
C LYS A 359 -35.11 40.26 -3.69
N THR A 360 -35.46 39.30 -4.52
CA THR A 360 -35.36 39.35 -5.99
C THR A 360 -36.68 39.81 -6.60
N GLY A 361 -36.65 40.23 -7.87
CA GLY A 361 -37.80 40.82 -8.56
C GLY A 361 -37.61 42.31 -8.85
N ASP A 362 -38.72 43.01 -9.10
CA ASP A 362 -38.72 44.38 -9.60
C ASP A 362 -38.65 45.42 -8.47
N TRP A 363 -37.57 46.18 -8.45
CA TRP A 363 -37.31 47.31 -7.56
C TRP A 363 -37.55 48.62 -8.29
N SER A 364 -37.65 49.73 -7.55
CA SER A 364 -37.59 51.05 -8.17
C SER A 364 -37.02 52.13 -7.26
N VAL A 365 -36.60 53.24 -7.88
CA VAL A 365 -36.15 54.45 -7.21
C VAL A 365 -36.88 55.66 -7.78
N ALA A 366 -37.63 56.36 -6.92
CA ALA A 366 -38.33 57.59 -7.24
C ALA A 366 -37.47 58.80 -6.89
N ILE A 367 -37.46 59.79 -7.79
CA ILE A 367 -36.68 61.02 -7.68
C ILE A 367 -37.63 62.20 -7.56
N TYR A 368 -37.46 62.98 -6.49
CA TYR A 368 -38.25 64.17 -6.20
C TYR A 368 -37.37 65.42 -6.24
N VAL A 369 -37.92 66.56 -6.68
CA VAL A 369 -37.24 67.87 -6.66
C VAL A 369 -38.12 68.89 -5.91
N ASP A 370 -37.54 69.53 -4.89
CA ASP A 370 -38.23 70.38 -3.89
C ASP A 370 -39.51 69.74 -3.29
N GLY A 371 -39.56 68.40 -3.26
CA GLY A 371 -40.68 67.60 -2.74
C GLY A 371 -41.75 67.20 -3.76
N ASN A 372 -41.62 67.58 -5.04
CA ASN A 372 -42.50 67.11 -6.13
C ASN A 372 -41.90 65.87 -6.81
N PRO A 373 -42.70 64.85 -7.18
CA PRO A 373 -42.20 63.65 -7.86
C PRO A 373 -41.98 63.89 -9.36
N GLU A 374 -40.74 63.76 -9.83
CA GLU A 374 -40.36 64.09 -11.22
C GLU A 374 -40.03 62.86 -12.07
N ARG A 375 -39.46 61.80 -11.45
CA ARG A 375 -39.07 60.57 -12.16
C ARG A 375 -39.25 59.35 -11.27
N VAL A 376 -39.51 58.20 -11.87
CA VAL A 376 -39.33 56.87 -11.26
C VAL A 376 -38.49 56.04 -12.22
N LEU A 377 -37.53 55.29 -11.68
CA LEU A 377 -36.64 54.40 -12.42
C LEU A 377 -36.84 52.98 -11.89
N ASP A 378 -37.43 52.11 -12.70
CA ASP A 378 -37.69 50.71 -12.35
C ASP A 378 -36.54 49.82 -12.82
N PHE A 379 -36.14 48.84 -12.00
CA PHE A 379 -35.05 47.90 -12.31
C PHE A 379 -35.23 46.54 -11.63
N THR A 380 -34.84 45.45 -12.29
CA THR A 380 -34.99 44.09 -11.74
C THR A 380 -33.70 43.60 -11.08
N VAL A 381 -33.80 42.93 -9.94
CA VAL A 381 -32.70 42.20 -9.28
C VAL A 381 -32.92 40.69 -9.38
N ALA A 382 -32.02 39.99 -10.06
CA ALA A 382 -32.13 38.55 -10.33
C ALA A 382 -31.65 37.65 -9.17
N SER A 383 -32.19 36.43 -9.11
CA SER A 383 -31.81 35.38 -8.14
C SER A 383 -30.56 34.62 -8.55
N ASN A 384 -29.58 34.54 -7.67
CA ASN A 384 -28.44 33.64 -7.78
C ASN A 384 -28.68 32.40 -6.90
N ARG A 385 -29.45 31.44 -7.43
CA ARG A 385 -29.72 30.15 -6.80
C ARG A 385 -28.66 29.13 -7.22
N ASP A 386 -28.13 28.40 -6.25
CA ASP A 386 -27.07 27.41 -6.39
C ASP A 386 -27.47 26.03 -5.83
N LEU A 387 -27.00 24.98 -6.50
CA LEU A 387 -27.13 23.57 -6.12
C LEU A 387 -25.73 22.95 -6.16
N SER A 388 -25.03 23.00 -5.04
CA SER A 388 -23.74 22.32 -4.89
C SER A 388 -23.96 20.85 -4.53
N VAL A 389 -23.29 19.94 -5.23
CA VAL A 389 -23.33 18.48 -4.96
C VAL A 389 -21.94 17.88 -5.00
N SER A 390 -21.71 16.86 -4.17
CA SER A 390 -20.46 16.11 -4.08
C SER A 390 -20.71 14.67 -3.63
N VAL A 391 -19.80 13.77 -3.96
CA VAL A 391 -19.75 12.40 -3.42
C VAL A 391 -18.50 12.24 -2.57
N ASP A 392 -18.58 11.44 -1.51
CA ASP A 392 -17.43 11.07 -0.68
C ASP A 392 -16.37 10.25 -1.44
N LYS A 393 -16.76 9.56 -2.52
CA LYS A 393 -15.91 8.70 -3.35
C LYS A 393 -16.28 8.83 -4.83
N THR A 394 -15.29 8.95 -5.71
CA THR A 394 -15.48 8.93 -7.18
C THR A 394 -15.32 7.54 -7.79
N HIS A 395 -14.76 6.59 -7.03
CA HIS A 395 -14.53 5.20 -7.40
C HIS A 395 -14.98 4.32 -6.24
N VAL A 396 -15.85 3.34 -6.49
CA VAL A 396 -16.44 2.46 -5.47
C VAL A 396 -16.62 1.04 -5.99
N ILE A 397 -16.68 0.08 -5.08
CA ILE A 397 -16.88 -1.34 -5.42
C ILE A 397 -18.34 -1.79 -5.18
N THR A 398 -18.79 -2.83 -5.86
CA THR A 398 -20.08 -3.48 -5.56
C THR A 398 -20.15 -3.93 -4.11
N GLY A 399 -21.25 -3.62 -3.41
CA GLY A 399 -21.43 -3.86 -1.98
C GLY A 399 -20.94 -2.71 -1.08
N GLU A 400 -20.22 -1.72 -1.62
CA GLU A 400 -19.74 -0.55 -0.88
C GLU A 400 -20.81 0.54 -0.75
N GLN A 401 -20.73 1.36 0.30
CA GLN A 401 -21.51 2.58 0.42
C GLN A 401 -20.78 3.78 -0.21
N ILE A 402 -21.51 4.55 -1.00
CA ILE A 402 -21.19 5.91 -1.46
C ILE A 402 -22.15 6.90 -0.76
N THR A 403 -21.69 8.10 -0.45
CA THR A 403 -22.49 9.13 0.21
C THR A 403 -22.53 10.38 -0.65
N LEU A 404 -23.65 10.59 -1.34
CA LEU A 404 -23.96 11.83 -2.04
C LEU A 404 -24.37 12.89 -1.00
N SER A 405 -23.73 14.05 -1.03
CA SER A 405 -24.09 15.19 -0.18
C SER A 405 -24.22 16.45 -1.02
N GLY A 406 -25.00 17.42 -0.55
CA GLY A 406 -25.15 18.68 -1.28
C GLY A 406 -25.79 19.78 -0.45
N LYS A 407 -25.93 20.95 -1.07
CA LYS A 407 -26.55 22.13 -0.46
C LYS A 407 -27.27 22.97 -1.51
N VAL A 408 -28.50 23.38 -1.19
CA VAL A 408 -29.26 24.38 -1.94
C VAL A 408 -29.16 25.72 -1.22
N THR A 409 -28.87 26.79 -1.94
CA THR A 409 -28.99 28.17 -1.44
C THR A 409 -29.53 29.10 -2.50
N ASP A 410 -30.24 30.14 -2.08
CA ASP A 410 -30.67 31.25 -2.93
C ASP A 410 -30.04 32.53 -2.39
N ASN A 411 -29.16 33.19 -3.16
CA ASN A 411 -28.37 34.35 -2.73
C ASN A 411 -27.55 34.09 -1.43
N ASN A 412 -27.00 32.88 -1.27
CA ASN A 412 -26.37 32.33 -0.05
C ASN A 412 -27.30 32.11 1.16
N ILE A 413 -28.60 32.38 1.04
CA ILE A 413 -29.61 32.15 2.09
C ILE A 413 -30.19 30.73 1.95
N ILE A 414 -30.64 30.15 3.08
CA ILE A 414 -31.23 28.82 3.18
C ILE A 414 -32.65 28.83 2.61
N VAL A 415 -33.04 27.79 1.87
CA VAL A 415 -34.35 27.67 1.22
C VAL A 415 -35.22 26.64 1.95
N GLU A 416 -36.28 27.08 2.60
CA GLU A 416 -37.19 26.19 3.37
C GLU A 416 -38.22 25.45 2.48
N ASP A 417 -38.67 26.07 1.38
CA ASP A 417 -39.70 25.53 0.47
C ASP A 417 -39.12 24.66 -0.69
N THR A 418 -38.01 23.97 -0.47
CA THR A 418 -37.34 23.16 -1.53
C THR A 418 -36.94 21.77 -1.03
N SER A 419 -37.27 20.75 -1.82
CA SER A 419 -36.87 19.35 -1.60
C SER A 419 -35.98 18.86 -2.73
N ILE A 420 -35.36 17.68 -2.54
CA ILE A 420 -34.44 17.07 -3.47
C ILE A 420 -35.00 15.74 -4.00
N ASN A 421 -34.93 15.58 -5.32
CA ASN A 421 -35.18 14.32 -6.02
C ASN A 421 -33.83 13.77 -6.53
N ILE A 422 -33.59 12.47 -6.40
CA ILE A 422 -32.34 11.79 -6.82
C ILE A 422 -32.70 10.60 -7.68
N GLN A 423 -32.12 10.54 -8.88
CA GLN A 423 -32.15 9.36 -9.77
C GLN A 423 -30.77 8.72 -9.79
N VAL A 424 -30.72 7.41 -9.54
CA VAL A 424 -29.51 6.62 -9.70
C VAL A 424 -29.49 6.06 -11.11
N ASN A 425 -28.44 6.36 -11.87
CA ASN A 425 -28.29 5.96 -13.26
C ASN A 425 -27.12 4.99 -13.43
N ARG A 426 -27.34 3.94 -14.23
CA ARG A 426 -26.31 3.01 -14.71
C ARG A 426 -26.33 3.03 -16.24
N LYS A 427 -25.21 3.36 -16.89
CA LYS A 427 -25.10 3.39 -18.37
C LYS A 427 -26.26 4.15 -19.06
N ASN A 428 -26.57 5.35 -18.54
CA ASN A 428 -27.65 6.23 -19.00
C ASN A 428 -29.08 5.63 -18.91
N GLN A 429 -29.30 4.66 -18.01
CA GLN A 429 -30.63 4.17 -17.62
C GLN A 429 -30.85 4.41 -16.12
N ILE A 430 -31.99 5.02 -15.78
CA ILE A 430 -32.45 5.15 -14.39
C ILE A 430 -32.74 3.74 -13.86
N ILE A 431 -32.07 3.35 -12.77
CA ILE A 431 -32.33 2.09 -12.07
C ILE A 431 -33.19 2.30 -10.82
N GLU A 432 -33.03 3.43 -10.14
CA GLU A 432 -33.76 3.78 -8.92
C GLU A 432 -34.05 5.28 -8.87
N THR A 433 -35.18 5.66 -8.25
CA THR A 433 -35.61 7.05 -8.08
C THR A 433 -36.07 7.28 -6.65
N TYR A 434 -35.57 8.34 -6.03
CA TYR A 434 -35.91 8.82 -4.70
C TYR A 434 -36.46 10.24 -4.84
N THR A 435 -37.55 10.56 -4.13
CA THR A 435 -38.19 11.89 -4.17
C THR A 435 -38.35 12.47 -2.78
N ASP A 436 -38.66 13.76 -2.72
CA ASP A 436 -39.08 14.47 -1.50
C ASP A 436 -38.03 14.45 -0.37
N ILE A 437 -36.74 14.36 -0.70
CA ILE A 437 -35.66 14.37 0.29
C ILE A 437 -35.55 15.78 0.88
N THR A 438 -35.74 15.88 2.20
CA THR A 438 -35.75 17.14 2.94
C THR A 438 -34.34 17.66 3.20
N LEU A 439 -34.15 18.98 3.05
CA LEU A 439 -32.95 19.69 3.50
C LEU A 439 -32.91 19.81 5.04
N ASP A 440 -31.73 20.01 5.61
CA ASP A 440 -31.51 20.29 7.03
C ASP A 440 -31.66 21.80 7.36
N GLU A 441 -31.48 22.15 8.64
CA GLU A 441 -31.50 23.54 9.15
C GLU A 441 -30.43 24.48 8.53
N LYS A 442 -29.62 24.00 7.57
CA LYS A 442 -28.59 24.75 6.84
C LYS A 442 -28.76 24.69 5.32
N GLY A 443 -29.85 24.10 4.82
CA GLY A 443 -30.09 23.90 3.39
C GLY A 443 -29.30 22.75 2.78
N SER A 444 -28.71 21.86 3.59
CA SER A 444 -27.90 20.72 3.15
C SER A 444 -28.66 19.40 3.18
N PHE A 445 -28.24 18.45 2.36
CA PHE A 445 -28.72 17.06 2.39
C PHE A 445 -27.54 16.08 2.34
N SER A 446 -27.78 14.86 2.82
CA SER A 446 -26.85 13.73 2.68
C SER A 446 -27.64 12.45 2.46
N PHE A 447 -27.22 11.67 1.47
CA PHE A 447 -27.90 10.51 0.93
C PHE A 447 -26.90 9.35 0.80
N PRO A 448 -26.88 8.42 1.77
CA PRO A 448 -26.08 7.21 1.69
C PRO A 448 -26.76 6.18 0.77
N TYR A 449 -26.01 5.64 -0.19
CA TYR A 449 -26.47 4.60 -1.12
C TYR A 449 -25.46 3.45 -1.13
N ILE A 450 -25.95 2.21 -1.08
CA ILE A 450 -25.12 1.00 -1.17
C ILE A 450 -25.19 0.50 -2.60
N ILE A 451 -24.03 0.36 -3.26
CA ILE A 451 -23.94 -0.14 -4.63
C ILE A 451 -24.41 -1.60 -4.65
N PRO A 452 -25.48 -1.96 -5.38
CA PRO A 452 -25.95 -3.34 -5.44
C PRO A 452 -24.93 -4.24 -6.18
N VAL A 453 -24.93 -5.54 -5.83
CA VAL A 453 -24.18 -6.54 -6.60
C VAL A 453 -24.75 -6.61 -8.02
N VAL A 454 -23.91 -6.36 -9.02
CA VAL A 454 -24.31 -6.37 -10.44
C VAL A 454 -23.54 -7.43 -11.23
N SER A 455 -24.21 -8.03 -12.22
CA SER A 455 -23.62 -9.03 -13.10
C SER A 455 -22.45 -8.43 -13.91
N PHE A 456 -21.36 -9.21 -14.03
CA PHE A 456 -20.17 -8.83 -14.78
C PHE A 456 -20.47 -8.43 -16.23
N SER A 457 -19.91 -7.30 -16.66
CA SER A 457 -19.77 -6.93 -18.06
C SER A 457 -18.30 -7.00 -18.48
N ASN A 458 -18.01 -6.98 -19.79
CA ASN A 458 -16.65 -7.19 -20.31
C ASN A 458 -15.59 -6.20 -19.79
N ASP A 459 -15.99 -5.00 -19.35
CA ASP A 459 -15.08 -3.98 -18.78
C ASP A 459 -14.88 -4.13 -17.26
N HIS A 460 -15.77 -4.82 -16.55
CA HIS A 460 -15.90 -4.91 -15.08
C HIS A 460 -16.11 -3.58 -14.32
N ILE A 461 -15.50 -2.49 -14.77
CA ILE A 461 -15.73 -1.12 -14.35
C ILE A 461 -16.85 -0.51 -15.20
N GLU A 462 -17.77 0.22 -14.57
CA GLU A 462 -18.87 0.90 -15.27
C GLU A 462 -19.06 2.33 -14.75
N ASP A 463 -19.36 3.26 -15.65
CA ASP A 463 -19.74 4.63 -15.30
C ASP A 463 -21.20 4.69 -14.84
N TRP A 464 -21.41 5.29 -13.66
CA TRP A 464 -22.71 5.51 -13.01
C TRP A 464 -22.84 6.99 -12.67
N SER A 465 -24.08 7.45 -12.46
CA SER A 465 -24.31 8.81 -11.98
C SER A 465 -25.46 8.91 -10.99
N PHE A 466 -25.40 9.93 -10.15
CA PHE A 466 -26.61 10.49 -9.56
C PHE A 466 -27.02 11.70 -10.39
N SER A 467 -28.28 11.75 -10.82
CA SER A 467 -28.91 12.98 -11.31
C SER A 467 -29.79 13.54 -10.21
N ILE A 468 -29.50 14.76 -9.79
CA ILE A 468 -30.15 15.46 -8.67
C ILE A 468 -31.01 16.58 -9.26
N SER A 469 -32.23 16.76 -8.75
CA SER A 469 -33.03 17.96 -9.06
C SER A 469 -33.73 18.55 -7.84
N THR A 470 -33.90 19.86 -7.84
CA THR A 470 -34.67 20.58 -6.81
C THR A 470 -36.15 20.62 -7.18
N ASP A 471 -37.02 20.21 -6.27
CA ASP A 471 -38.47 20.39 -6.38
C ASP A 471 -38.95 21.51 -5.44
N SER A 472 -40.04 22.18 -5.80
CA SER A 472 -40.52 23.39 -5.12
C SER A 472 -42.03 23.49 -5.11
N THR A 473 -42.61 23.78 -3.94
CA THR A 473 -44.06 24.04 -3.82
C THR A 473 -44.47 25.38 -4.42
N ASN A 474 -43.52 26.31 -4.61
CA ASN A 474 -43.72 27.59 -5.27
C ASN A 474 -43.35 27.49 -6.77
N PRO A 475 -44.31 27.68 -7.71
CA PRO A 475 -44.08 27.49 -9.14
C PRO A 475 -43.31 28.63 -9.85
N THR A 476 -42.92 29.70 -9.15
CA THR A 476 -42.01 30.72 -9.71
C THR A 476 -40.53 30.42 -9.48
N ILE A 477 -40.21 29.35 -8.76
CA ILE A 477 -38.83 28.92 -8.49
C ILE A 477 -38.32 28.04 -9.64
N VAL A 478 -37.10 28.32 -10.10
CA VAL A 478 -36.45 27.55 -11.17
C VAL A 478 -35.96 26.21 -10.61
N THR A 479 -36.37 25.10 -11.25
CA THR A 479 -35.78 23.78 -11.02
C THR A 479 -34.33 23.77 -11.47
N MET A 480 -33.41 23.56 -10.52
CA MET A 480 -32.02 23.22 -10.82
C MET A 480 -31.89 21.71 -11.02
N THR A 481 -30.96 21.31 -11.89
CA THR A 481 -30.59 19.91 -12.13
C THR A 481 -29.08 19.79 -12.17
N GLU A 482 -28.53 18.88 -11.37
CA GLU A 482 -27.11 18.54 -11.39
C GLU A 482 -26.90 17.06 -11.69
N THR A 483 -25.69 16.68 -12.13
CA THR A 483 -25.36 15.26 -12.36
C THR A 483 -23.90 14.96 -12.07
N ILE A 484 -23.66 14.18 -11.02
CA ILE A 484 -22.32 13.77 -10.59
C ILE A 484 -22.05 12.32 -11.01
N GLN A 485 -20.93 12.12 -11.70
CA GLN A 485 -20.48 10.84 -12.24
C GLN A 485 -19.52 10.15 -11.26
N PHE A 486 -19.58 8.83 -11.17
CA PHE A 486 -18.67 7.99 -10.39
C PHE A 486 -18.50 6.62 -11.06
N LYS A 487 -17.40 5.92 -10.76
CA LYS A 487 -17.10 4.60 -11.33
C LYS A 487 -17.42 3.49 -10.33
N VAL A 488 -18.05 2.43 -10.82
CA VAL A 488 -18.36 1.21 -10.06
C VAL A 488 -17.55 0.04 -10.60
N LEU A 489 -16.73 -0.58 -9.76
CA LEU A 489 -16.06 -1.85 -10.06
C LEU A 489 -16.91 -3.04 -9.60
N SER A 490 -17.18 -3.97 -10.51
CA SER A 490 -17.83 -5.26 -10.22
C SER A 490 -16.81 -6.26 -9.71
N ILE A 491 -16.86 -6.62 -8.42
CA ILE A 491 -15.86 -7.48 -7.78
C ILE A 491 -15.93 -8.93 -8.31
N TYR A 492 -14.95 -9.28 -9.16
CA TYR A 492 -14.72 -10.63 -9.64
C TYR A 492 -13.58 -11.25 -8.84
N LEU A 493 -13.86 -12.33 -8.12
CA LEU A 493 -12.90 -13.11 -7.34
C LEU A 493 -12.50 -14.38 -8.10
N GLU A 494 -11.27 -14.82 -7.91
CA GLU A 494 -10.72 -16.04 -8.48
C GLU A 494 -10.06 -16.84 -7.36
N LEU A 495 -10.56 -18.05 -7.11
CA LEU A 495 -9.90 -19.03 -6.26
C LEU A 495 -8.79 -19.69 -7.10
N VAL A 496 -7.55 -19.23 -6.91
CA VAL A 496 -6.39 -19.59 -7.74
C VAL A 496 -5.89 -20.98 -7.39
N ASP A 497 -5.74 -21.27 -6.08
CA ASP A 497 -5.28 -22.56 -5.56
C ASP A 497 -5.68 -22.74 -4.09
N VAL A 498 -5.73 -23.99 -3.63
CA VAL A 498 -5.89 -24.36 -2.21
C VAL A 498 -4.96 -25.53 -1.89
N LYS A 499 -3.98 -25.27 -1.02
CA LYS A 499 -2.92 -26.21 -0.64
C LYS A 499 -3.06 -26.63 0.82
N LEU A 500 -2.83 -27.91 1.08
CA LEU A 500 -2.88 -28.53 2.40
C LEU A 500 -1.47 -28.76 2.96
N PHE A 501 -1.28 -28.52 4.26
CA PHE A 501 0.01 -28.61 4.94
C PHE A 501 -0.08 -29.30 6.30
N GLN A 502 0.99 -29.99 6.69
CA GLN A 502 1.16 -30.47 8.08
C GLN A 502 2.62 -30.38 8.58
N ILE A 503 3.59 -30.65 7.70
CA ILE A 503 5.04 -30.48 7.92
C ILE A 503 5.68 -30.04 6.59
N ILE A 504 5.21 -30.64 5.50
CA ILE A 504 5.34 -30.19 4.11
C ILE A 504 3.95 -30.00 3.51
N GLU A 505 3.88 -29.54 2.25
CA GLU A 505 2.66 -29.66 1.42
C GLU A 505 2.26 -31.14 1.34
N THR A 506 1.03 -31.50 1.74
CA THR A 506 0.65 -32.90 1.99
C THR A 506 0.64 -33.70 0.70
N PRO A 507 1.44 -34.76 0.56
CA PRO A 507 1.59 -35.47 -0.70
C PRO A 507 0.44 -36.45 -0.98
N ASP A 508 0.20 -36.73 -2.27
CA ASP A 508 -0.65 -37.83 -2.70
C ASP A 508 -0.06 -39.20 -2.31
N PHE A 509 -0.78 -40.00 -1.53
CA PHE A 509 -0.41 -41.37 -1.18
C PHE A 509 -0.95 -42.37 -2.21
N THR A 510 -0.71 -42.15 -3.51
CA THR A 510 -1.30 -42.92 -4.64
C THR A 510 -1.14 -44.43 -4.50
N ASP A 511 -0.01 -44.87 -3.97
CA ASP A 511 0.36 -46.28 -3.84
C ASP A 511 -0.50 -47.04 -2.81
N TRP A 512 -1.20 -46.31 -1.91
CA TRP A 512 -2.10 -46.90 -0.91
C TRP A 512 -3.48 -47.27 -1.49
N GLY A 513 -3.65 -47.22 -2.82
CA GLY A 513 -4.89 -47.61 -3.49
C GLY A 513 -6.03 -46.58 -3.38
N GLY A 514 -5.71 -45.32 -3.08
CA GLY A 514 -6.65 -44.21 -3.01
C GLY A 514 -5.95 -42.86 -3.15
N SER A 515 -6.65 -41.90 -3.77
CA SER A 515 -6.15 -40.54 -4.04
C SER A 515 -6.58 -39.58 -2.93
N TYR A 516 -6.06 -39.79 -1.72
CA TYR A 516 -6.43 -39.02 -0.53
C TYR A 516 -5.18 -38.50 0.20
N PRO A 517 -5.13 -37.24 0.64
CA PRO A 517 -4.10 -36.76 1.56
C PRO A 517 -4.24 -37.43 2.94
N TYR A 518 -3.10 -37.75 3.57
CA TYR A 518 -3.05 -38.33 4.91
C TYR A 518 -2.43 -37.37 5.92
N PHE A 519 -3.03 -37.32 7.11
CA PHE A 519 -2.62 -36.46 8.23
C PHE A 519 -2.38 -37.31 9.48
N ALA A 520 -1.32 -36.98 10.22
CA ALA A 520 -1.16 -37.45 11.59
C ALA A 520 -2.27 -36.83 12.46
N LEU A 521 -2.93 -37.66 13.26
CA LEU A 521 -3.90 -37.28 14.30
C LEU A 521 -3.21 -36.35 15.32
N ASN A 522 -3.92 -35.34 15.83
CA ASN A 522 -3.44 -34.36 16.82
C ASN A 522 -2.21 -33.52 16.42
N ARG A 523 -1.62 -33.72 15.24
CA ARG A 523 -0.51 -32.92 14.73
C ARG A 523 -1.05 -31.63 14.07
N PRO A 524 -0.56 -30.43 14.45
CA PRO A 524 -0.97 -29.16 13.83
C PRO A 524 -0.78 -29.15 12.33
N ALA A 525 -1.75 -28.59 11.62
CA ALA A 525 -1.86 -28.52 10.17
C ALA A 525 -2.30 -27.12 9.73
N ALA A 526 -2.18 -26.81 8.44
CA ALA A 526 -2.64 -25.54 7.89
C ALA A 526 -3.20 -25.72 6.46
N ILE A 527 -4.12 -24.84 6.06
CA ILE A 527 -4.65 -24.75 4.70
C ILE A 527 -4.34 -23.36 4.15
N ARG A 528 -3.60 -23.31 3.04
CA ARG A 528 -3.23 -22.08 2.33
C ARG A 528 -4.20 -21.88 1.17
N ILE A 529 -4.86 -20.74 1.14
CA ILE A 529 -5.90 -20.38 0.19
C ILE A 529 -5.39 -19.18 -0.60
N ILE A 530 -5.26 -19.33 -1.92
CA ILE A 530 -4.73 -18.28 -2.81
C ILE A 530 -5.87 -17.69 -3.62
N LEU A 531 -6.07 -16.37 -3.48
CA LEU A 531 -7.15 -15.60 -4.11
C LEU A 531 -6.56 -14.49 -4.96
N LYS A 532 -7.27 -14.08 -6.02
CA LYS A 532 -7.06 -12.75 -6.62
C LYS A 532 -8.38 -12.13 -7.09
N CYS A 533 -8.37 -10.83 -7.28
CA CYS A 533 -9.47 -10.02 -7.81
C CYS A 533 -9.01 -9.38 -9.13
N PRO A 534 -9.02 -10.12 -10.26
CA PRO A 534 -8.17 -9.83 -11.43
C PRO A 534 -8.33 -8.44 -12.09
N TYR A 535 -9.46 -7.78 -11.83
CA TYR A 535 -9.86 -6.51 -12.44
C TYR A 535 -9.82 -5.33 -11.44
N TRP A 536 -9.31 -5.54 -10.23
CA TRP A 536 -9.13 -4.46 -9.25
C TRP A 536 -7.94 -3.57 -9.62
N THR A 537 -8.07 -2.26 -9.37
CA THR A 537 -6.99 -1.28 -9.49
C THR A 537 -6.93 -0.42 -8.23
N LYS A 538 -5.77 0.21 -7.97
CA LYS A 538 -5.50 1.01 -6.76
C LYS A 538 -6.43 2.22 -6.56
N ASP A 539 -7.21 2.58 -7.58
CA ASP A 539 -8.22 3.63 -7.55
C ASP A 539 -9.47 3.23 -6.74
N PHE A 540 -9.67 1.93 -6.51
CA PHE A 540 -10.82 1.36 -5.80
C PHE A 540 -10.44 0.82 -4.43
N THR A 541 -11.36 0.90 -3.47
CA THR A 541 -11.24 0.25 -2.16
C THR A 541 -10.92 -1.25 -2.31
N GLU A 542 -9.94 -1.76 -1.57
CA GLU A 542 -9.62 -3.19 -1.56
C GLU A 542 -10.81 -4.03 -1.05
N PRO A 543 -11.31 -5.02 -1.81
CA PRO A 543 -12.42 -5.87 -1.39
C PRO A 543 -12.02 -6.76 -0.21
N LYS A 544 -12.70 -6.55 0.92
CA LYS A 544 -12.56 -7.37 2.13
C LYS A 544 -13.38 -8.64 2.03
N VAL A 545 -12.77 -9.70 1.52
CA VAL A 545 -13.44 -10.98 1.26
C VAL A 545 -13.50 -11.83 2.52
N THR A 546 -14.68 -12.39 2.82
CA THR A 546 -14.84 -13.42 3.86
C THR A 546 -14.57 -14.81 3.28
N VAL A 547 -13.83 -15.62 4.02
CA VAL A 547 -13.46 -17.00 3.66
C VAL A 547 -13.91 -17.93 4.78
N SER A 548 -14.74 -18.91 4.43
CA SER A 548 -15.22 -19.98 5.32
C SER A 548 -14.44 -21.25 5.05
N TYR A 549 -13.61 -21.70 6.00
CA TYR A 549 -13.08 -23.05 6.04
C TYR A 549 -13.95 -23.93 6.93
N SER A 550 -14.22 -25.18 6.50
CA SER A 550 -14.94 -26.14 7.31
C SER A 550 -14.37 -27.54 7.19
N ARG A 551 -14.41 -28.28 8.31
CA ARG A 551 -13.95 -29.67 8.42
C ARG A 551 -15.02 -30.51 9.11
N LYS A 552 -15.37 -31.64 8.49
CA LYS A 552 -16.43 -32.54 8.94
C LYS A 552 -15.94 -34.00 8.95
N PRO A 553 -15.92 -34.69 10.10
CA PRO A 553 -15.61 -36.11 10.12
C PRO A 553 -16.73 -36.93 9.47
N TYR A 554 -16.37 -38.03 8.80
CA TYR A 554 -17.33 -39.00 8.24
C TYR A 554 -18.08 -39.81 9.32
N VAL A 555 -17.53 -39.88 10.54
CA VAL A 555 -18.13 -40.52 11.70
C VAL A 555 -18.28 -39.47 12.79
N GLY A 556 -19.52 -39.18 13.18
CA GLY A 556 -19.86 -38.01 14.00
C GLY A 556 -20.79 -37.05 13.26
N SER A 557 -21.31 -36.04 13.97
CA SER A 557 -22.34 -35.12 13.44
C SER A 557 -21.94 -33.64 13.44
N SER A 558 -20.85 -33.27 14.11
CA SER A 558 -20.37 -31.89 14.23
C SER A 558 -19.41 -31.53 13.09
N THR A 559 -19.86 -30.71 12.15
CA THR A 559 -18.97 -29.90 11.31
C THR A 559 -18.38 -28.78 12.17
N ILE A 560 -17.07 -28.54 12.06
CA ILE A 560 -16.43 -27.32 12.57
C ILE A 560 -16.30 -26.35 11.40
N ILE A 561 -16.61 -25.07 11.63
CA ILE A 561 -16.50 -23.98 10.65
C ILE A 561 -15.71 -22.86 11.30
N GLU A 562 -14.73 -22.33 10.57
CA GLU A 562 -13.91 -21.18 10.94
C GLU A 562 -13.97 -20.15 9.80
N GLU A 563 -14.15 -18.89 10.14
CA GLU A 563 -14.26 -17.80 9.17
C GLU A 563 -13.18 -16.75 9.44
N GLN A 564 -12.52 -16.31 8.38
CA GLN A 564 -11.52 -15.24 8.40
C GLN A 564 -11.78 -14.26 7.25
N THR A 565 -11.15 -13.09 7.29
CA THR A 565 -11.29 -12.06 6.24
C THR A 565 -9.93 -11.66 5.69
N ILE A 566 -9.83 -11.56 4.37
CA ILE A 566 -8.62 -11.15 3.64
C ILE A 566 -8.93 -10.00 2.68
N GLN A 567 -8.00 -9.04 2.57
CA GLN A 567 -8.01 -8.04 1.49
C GLN A 567 -7.48 -8.68 0.22
N VAL A 568 -8.17 -8.53 -0.92
CA VAL A 568 -7.79 -9.19 -2.17
C VAL A 568 -7.53 -8.16 -3.27
N THR A 569 -6.32 -8.15 -3.83
CA THR A 569 -5.92 -7.27 -4.93
C THR A 569 -5.95 -8.00 -6.28
N ASN A 570 -5.50 -7.38 -7.36
CA ASN A 570 -5.29 -8.04 -8.65
C ASN A 570 -4.16 -9.10 -8.63
N GLU A 571 -3.26 -9.00 -7.64
CA GLU A 571 -2.19 -9.96 -7.40
C GLU A 571 -2.64 -11.09 -6.45
N SER A 572 -1.88 -12.19 -6.44
CA SER A 572 -2.16 -13.36 -5.60
C SER A 572 -2.08 -13.03 -4.11
N SER A 573 -3.24 -12.90 -3.48
CA SER A 573 -3.46 -12.65 -2.06
C SER A 573 -3.59 -13.99 -1.32
N VAL A 574 -2.86 -14.17 -0.22
CA VAL A 574 -2.69 -15.48 0.44
C VAL A 574 -3.26 -15.47 1.85
N LEU A 575 -4.10 -16.47 2.17
CA LEU A 575 -4.69 -16.68 3.50
C LEU A 575 -4.33 -18.06 4.03
N ASP A 576 -3.68 -18.13 5.19
CA ASP A 576 -3.35 -19.37 5.88
C ASP A 576 -4.25 -19.58 7.10
N ILE A 577 -4.96 -20.71 7.14
CA ILE A 577 -5.84 -21.07 8.25
C ILE A 577 -5.26 -22.30 8.97
N PRO A 578 -4.74 -22.18 10.20
CA PRO A 578 -4.25 -23.31 10.97
C PRO A 578 -5.40 -24.16 11.50
N PHE A 579 -5.23 -25.48 11.56
CA PHE A 579 -6.21 -26.43 12.09
C PHE A 579 -5.56 -27.67 12.70
N THR A 580 -6.37 -28.53 13.31
CA THR A 580 -5.94 -29.85 13.78
C THR A 580 -7.10 -30.85 13.66
N LEU A 581 -6.79 -32.10 13.32
CA LEU A 581 -7.75 -33.21 13.26
C LEU A 581 -7.58 -34.06 14.53
N THR A 582 -8.65 -34.21 15.32
CA THR A 582 -8.63 -34.78 16.67
C THR A 582 -9.34 -36.13 16.80
N GLN A 583 -9.81 -36.70 15.69
CA GLN A 583 -10.39 -38.05 15.62
C GLN A 583 -9.82 -38.79 14.41
N SER A 584 -9.44 -40.06 14.55
CA SER A 584 -8.91 -40.82 13.40
C SER A 584 -10.04 -41.25 12.45
N GLY A 585 -9.78 -41.21 11.14
CA GLY A 585 -10.77 -41.57 10.12
C GLY A 585 -10.78 -40.58 8.95
N ARG A 586 -11.83 -40.65 8.13
CA ARG A 586 -12.01 -39.74 6.99
C ARG A 586 -12.66 -38.43 7.41
N TYR A 587 -12.24 -37.34 6.78
CA TYR A 587 -12.86 -36.03 6.86
C TYR A 587 -13.22 -35.53 5.46
N PHE A 588 -14.26 -34.70 5.40
CA PHE A 588 -14.56 -33.84 4.27
C PHE A 588 -14.13 -32.42 4.64
N LEU A 589 -13.27 -31.82 3.83
CA LEU A 589 -12.83 -30.42 3.93
C LEU A 589 -13.56 -29.60 2.87
N GLN A 590 -13.91 -28.35 3.21
CA GLN A 590 -14.52 -27.41 2.27
C GLN A 590 -14.07 -25.98 2.56
N VAL A 591 -13.62 -25.29 1.52
CA VAL A 591 -13.38 -23.85 1.49
C VAL A 591 -14.48 -23.19 0.66
N LYS A 592 -14.97 -22.03 1.12
CA LYS A 592 -15.89 -21.14 0.40
C LYS A 592 -15.40 -19.71 0.48
N ILE A 593 -15.37 -19.04 -0.66
CA ILE A 593 -15.04 -17.62 -0.80
C ILE A 593 -16.35 -16.85 -0.98
N ASP A 594 -16.51 -15.72 -0.29
CA ASP A 594 -17.78 -14.96 -0.20
C ASP A 594 -19.01 -15.83 0.18
N PRO A 595 -18.97 -16.56 1.32
CA PRO A 595 -20.06 -17.46 1.74
C PRO A 595 -21.37 -16.72 2.08
N TYR A 596 -21.33 -15.39 2.18
CA TYR A 596 -22.45 -14.50 2.50
C TYR A 596 -22.99 -13.72 1.29
N HIS A 597 -22.45 -13.91 0.09
CA HIS A 597 -22.94 -13.31 -1.14
C HIS A 597 -22.89 -11.76 -1.13
N THR A 598 -21.80 -11.24 -0.59
CA THR A 598 -21.44 -9.81 -0.48
C THR A 598 -21.06 -9.21 -1.84
N PHE A 599 -20.41 -10.02 -2.67
CA PHE A 599 -19.86 -9.63 -3.99
C PHE A 599 -20.42 -10.49 -5.12
N SER A 600 -21.26 -11.49 -4.81
CA SER A 600 -21.72 -12.52 -5.73
C SER A 600 -23.21 -12.80 -5.57
N ASP A 601 -23.98 -12.83 -6.66
CA ASP A 601 -25.42 -13.16 -6.63
C ASP A 601 -25.67 -14.64 -7.03
N PRO A 602 -26.18 -15.49 -6.13
CA PRO A 602 -26.56 -16.87 -6.45
C PRO A 602 -27.58 -17.02 -7.58
N ALA A 603 -28.49 -16.05 -7.76
CA ALA A 603 -29.57 -16.16 -8.73
C ALA A 603 -29.08 -16.01 -10.18
N THR A 604 -28.02 -15.21 -10.41
CA THR A 604 -27.44 -14.98 -11.75
C THR A 604 -26.04 -15.59 -11.95
N MET A 605 -25.32 -15.94 -10.88
CA MET A 605 -23.87 -16.23 -10.95
C MET A 605 -23.46 -17.64 -10.48
N SER A 606 -24.39 -18.60 -10.34
CA SER A 606 -24.16 -19.96 -9.80
C SER A 606 -22.83 -20.61 -10.24
N LYS A 607 -22.52 -20.69 -11.55
CA LYS A 607 -21.29 -21.35 -12.04
C LYS A 607 -20.00 -20.67 -11.55
N TYR A 608 -20.03 -19.36 -11.32
CA TYR A 608 -18.90 -18.61 -10.78
C TYR A 608 -18.75 -18.89 -9.27
N ILE A 609 -19.86 -18.93 -8.53
CA ILE A 609 -19.89 -19.31 -7.10
C ILE A 609 -19.45 -20.78 -6.91
N ASP A 610 -19.80 -21.69 -7.83
CA ASP A 610 -19.30 -23.07 -7.84
C ASP A 610 -17.76 -23.14 -8.05
N GLY A 611 -17.16 -22.11 -8.66
CA GLY A 611 -15.71 -21.94 -8.79
C GLY A 611 -15.04 -21.23 -7.61
N LEU A 612 -15.80 -20.55 -6.76
CA LEU A 612 -15.36 -19.94 -5.50
C LEU A 612 -15.37 -20.93 -4.32
N LYS A 613 -15.20 -22.22 -4.64
CA LYS A 613 -15.43 -23.34 -3.74
C LYS A 613 -14.41 -24.44 -4.03
N TRP A 614 -13.79 -24.95 -2.98
CA TRP A 614 -12.89 -26.10 -3.04
C TRP A 614 -13.31 -27.14 -1.99
N GLU A 615 -13.17 -28.41 -2.33
CA GLU A 615 -13.58 -29.54 -1.48
C GLU A 615 -12.62 -30.71 -1.67
N ASP A 616 -12.28 -31.41 -0.58
CA ASP A 616 -11.41 -32.59 -0.61
C ASP A 616 -11.73 -33.60 0.52
N GLU A 617 -11.31 -34.86 0.35
CA GLU A 617 -11.42 -35.92 1.34
C GLU A 617 -10.04 -36.30 1.91
N VAL A 618 -9.83 -36.06 3.20
CA VAL A 618 -8.55 -36.35 3.87
C VAL A 618 -8.68 -37.44 4.93
N ILE A 619 -7.59 -38.15 5.21
CA ILE A 619 -7.57 -39.28 6.17
C ILE A 619 -6.64 -38.98 7.34
N SER A 620 -7.20 -38.81 8.53
CA SER A 620 -6.43 -38.74 9.77
C SER A 620 -6.10 -40.14 10.30
N LYS A 621 -4.84 -40.36 10.69
CA LYS A 621 -4.32 -41.61 11.27
C LYS A 621 -3.67 -41.35 12.62
N LYS A 622 -3.96 -42.21 13.60
CA LYS A 622 -3.13 -42.28 14.82
C LYS A 622 -1.75 -42.82 14.45
N MET A 623 -0.74 -42.26 15.08
CA MET A 623 0.66 -42.60 14.92
C MET A 623 1.16 -43.26 16.21
N LYS A 624 2.26 -44.02 16.12
CA LYS A 624 2.95 -44.61 17.25
C LYS A 624 3.65 -43.52 18.05
N THR A 625 3.58 -43.59 19.37
CA THR A 625 4.40 -42.77 20.27
C THR A 625 5.87 -43.15 20.07
N LEU A 626 6.73 -42.17 19.78
CA LEU A 626 8.19 -42.36 19.61
C LEU A 626 8.86 -42.11 20.95
N MET A 627 9.52 -43.14 21.49
CA MET A 627 10.19 -43.10 22.80
C MET A 627 11.71 -43.06 22.61
N LEU A 628 12.30 -41.87 22.66
CA LEU A 628 13.75 -41.69 22.55
C LEU A 628 14.40 -41.92 23.91
N ARG A 629 15.51 -42.66 23.94
CA ARG A 629 16.24 -43.00 25.18
C ARG A 629 17.70 -42.66 25.01
N PHE A 630 18.06 -41.43 25.38
CA PHE A 630 19.41 -40.90 25.26
C PHE A 630 20.29 -41.47 26.37
N ILE A 631 21.26 -42.30 26.00
CA ILE A 631 22.21 -42.93 26.91
C ILE A 631 23.53 -42.16 26.83
N PRO A 632 23.95 -41.44 27.89
CA PRO A 632 25.29 -40.85 27.92
C PRO A 632 26.33 -41.97 28.05
N VAL A 633 27.20 -42.11 27.05
CA VAL A 633 28.24 -43.15 26.96
C VAL A 633 29.59 -42.52 27.24
N ASP A 634 30.26 -42.92 28.33
CA ASP A 634 31.57 -42.39 28.81
C ASP A 634 31.62 -40.87 29.14
N ILE A 635 30.59 -40.09 28.77
CA ILE A 635 30.38 -38.68 29.13
C ILE A 635 29.61 -38.53 30.46
N PRO A 636 29.64 -37.34 31.11
CA PRO A 636 28.83 -37.07 32.31
C PRO A 636 27.32 -37.23 32.03
N SER A 637 26.51 -37.47 33.07
CA SER A 637 25.04 -37.40 32.96
C SER A 637 24.54 -35.95 33.03
N ILE A 638 23.27 -35.71 32.72
CA ILE A 638 22.64 -34.39 32.87
C ILE A 638 22.60 -33.88 34.33
N LEU A 639 22.74 -34.78 35.32
CA LEU A 639 22.87 -34.41 36.74
C LEU A 639 24.31 -33.99 37.10
N ASP A 640 25.31 -34.47 36.37
CA ASP A 640 26.71 -34.05 36.53
C ASP A 640 27.01 -32.77 35.72
N ASP A 641 26.31 -32.60 34.58
CA ASP A 641 26.51 -31.53 33.59
C ASP A 641 25.20 -31.21 32.84
N PRO A 642 24.37 -30.28 33.36
CA PRO A 642 23.11 -29.89 32.74
C PRO A 642 23.23 -29.29 31.34
N SER A 643 24.42 -28.81 30.93
CA SER A 643 24.61 -28.16 29.62
C SER A 643 24.35 -29.10 28.44
N GLN A 644 24.44 -30.41 28.66
CA GLN A 644 24.10 -31.42 27.65
C GLN A 644 22.62 -31.37 27.23
N LEU A 645 21.71 -30.89 28.10
CA LEU A 645 20.31 -30.70 27.75
C LEU A 645 20.13 -29.71 26.58
N ALA A 646 21.02 -28.72 26.42
CA ALA A 646 20.99 -27.81 25.27
C ALA A 646 21.27 -28.52 23.93
N PHE A 647 22.13 -29.55 23.93
CA PHE A 647 22.34 -30.40 22.76
C PHE A 647 21.12 -31.30 22.52
N LEU A 648 20.63 -31.99 23.56
CA LEU A 648 19.51 -32.92 23.43
C LEU A 648 18.20 -32.22 23.02
N LYS A 649 17.90 -31.04 23.58
CA LYS A 649 16.71 -30.24 23.21
C LYS A 649 16.68 -29.96 21.71
N ARG A 650 17.79 -29.47 21.12
CA ARG A 650 17.87 -29.17 19.67
C ARG A 650 17.62 -30.42 18.81
N GLN A 651 18.17 -31.57 19.18
CA GLN A 651 17.95 -32.84 18.47
C GLN A 651 16.48 -33.28 18.52
N VAL A 652 15.85 -33.19 19.71
CA VAL A 652 14.46 -33.61 19.91
C VAL A 652 13.47 -32.63 19.29
N ASP A 653 13.71 -31.33 19.39
CA ASP A 653 12.88 -30.32 18.75
C ASP A 653 12.96 -30.40 17.21
N PHE A 654 14.11 -30.74 16.62
CA PHE A 654 14.18 -31.03 15.18
C PHE A 654 13.39 -32.28 14.79
N ILE A 655 13.43 -33.36 15.60
CA ILE A 655 12.54 -34.52 15.40
C ILE A 655 11.07 -34.09 15.50
N ARG A 656 10.71 -33.26 16.48
CA ARG A 656 9.36 -32.70 16.66
C ARG A 656 8.95 -31.77 15.53
N ASP A 657 9.88 -31.12 14.84
CA ASP A 657 9.61 -30.34 13.63
C ASP A 657 9.22 -31.24 12.46
N VAL A 658 10.04 -32.26 12.17
CA VAL A 658 9.99 -32.97 10.87
C VAL A 658 9.28 -34.33 10.90
N TYR A 659 9.05 -34.95 12.06
CA TYR A 659 8.35 -36.24 12.15
C TYR A 659 6.83 -36.07 12.17
N PRO A 660 6.06 -36.89 11.44
CA PRO A 660 4.59 -36.90 11.44
C PRO A 660 4.02 -37.53 12.73
N ILE A 661 4.36 -36.95 13.88
CA ILE A 661 3.92 -37.35 15.22
C ILE A 661 3.56 -36.07 16.00
N PRO A 662 2.49 -36.03 16.82
CA PRO A 662 2.25 -34.95 17.77
C PRO A 662 3.45 -34.71 18.69
N ARG A 663 3.68 -33.45 19.13
CA ARG A 663 4.83 -33.10 19.98
C ARG A 663 4.87 -33.92 21.27
N ASP A 664 3.69 -34.20 21.83
CA ASP A 664 3.49 -34.93 23.09
C ASP A 664 3.59 -36.46 22.92
N ASP A 665 3.45 -36.97 21.69
CA ASP A 665 3.68 -38.37 21.33
C ASP A 665 5.18 -38.64 21.02
N ILE A 666 6.07 -37.67 21.30
CA ILE A 666 7.54 -37.82 21.24
C ILE A 666 8.10 -37.63 22.66
N ASP A 667 8.12 -38.72 23.43
CA ASP A 667 8.73 -38.80 24.78
C ASP A 667 10.23 -39.06 24.64
N PHE A 668 11.05 -38.20 25.23
CA PHE A 668 12.48 -38.45 25.37
C PHE A 668 12.87 -38.55 26.84
N ARG A 669 13.76 -39.50 27.16
CA ARG A 669 14.37 -39.60 28.48
C ARG A 669 15.88 -39.65 28.41
N CYS A 670 16.51 -38.98 29.35
CA CYS A 670 17.95 -39.06 29.62
C CYS A 670 18.19 -40.24 30.58
N CYS A 671 18.81 -41.31 30.07
CA CYS A 671 18.98 -42.56 30.80
C CYS A 671 20.23 -42.56 31.70
N TYR A 672 20.30 -43.57 32.58
CA TYR A 672 21.51 -43.90 33.34
C TYR A 672 22.77 -44.00 32.45
N ARG A 673 23.88 -43.42 32.92
CA ARG A 673 25.17 -43.35 32.21
C ARG A 673 25.81 -44.72 31.98
N TYR A 674 26.05 -45.08 30.72
CA TYR A 674 26.87 -46.24 30.38
C TYR A 674 28.36 -45.87 30.45
N ASN A 675 29.18 -46.79 30.96
CA ASN A 675 30.64 -46.66 30.97
C ASN A 675 31.22 -47.91 30.32
N THR A 676 31.93 -47.74 29.20
CA THR A 676 32.40 -48.86 28.40
C THR A 676 33.62 -49.54 29.02
N SER A 677 33.69 -50.86 28.88
CA SER A 677 34.90 -51.62 29.20
C SER A 677 35.97 -51.42 28.13
N LEU A 678 37.21 -51.81 28.46
CA LEU A 678 38.33 -51.73 27.51
C LEU A 678 38.21 -52.65 26.28
N TYR A 679 37.13 -53.43 26.16
CA TYR A 679 36.90 -54.40 25.09
C TYR A 679 35.76 -54.04 24.12
N GLU A 680 34.82 -53.17 24.49
CA GLU A 680 33.63 -52.77 23.68
C GLU A 680 33.95 -51.68 22.61
N LYS A 681 35.16 -51.71 22.03
CA LYS A 681 35.82 -50.51 21.47
C LYS A 681 35.56 -50.16 20.00
N SER A 682 34.56 -50.74 19.33
CA SER A 682 34.15 -50.27 18.00
C SER A 682 32.69 -49.81 18.00
N LYS A 683 32.38 -48.73 17.25
CA LYS A 683 31.01 -48.22 17.12
C LYS A 683 30.03 -49.31 16.69
N TYR A 684 30.39 -50.13 15.70
CA TYR A 684 29.65 -51.31 15.25
C TYR A 684 29.32 -52.28 16.40
N SER A 685 30.34 -52.70 17.17
CA SER A 685 30.17 -53.63 18.29
C SER A 685 29.32 -53.05 19.40
N PHE A 686 29.48 -51.75 19.71
CA PHE A 686 28.70 -51.07 20.74
C PHE A 686 27.25 -50.83 20.31
N LEU A 687 27.02 -50.43 19.04
CA LEU A 687 25.69 -50.24 18.46
C LEU A 687 24.89 -51.54 18.47
N ASN A 688 25.48 -52.67 18.05
CA ASN A 688 24.80 -53.96 18.20
C ASN A 688 24.61 -54.32 19.68
N SER A 689 25.62 -54.05 20.52
CA SER A 689 25.49 -54.22 21.97
C SER A 689 24.52 -53.25 22.65
N ILE A 690 23.84 -52.32 21.96
CA ILE A 690 22.68 -51.60 22.50
C ILE A 690 21.37 -51.90 21.74
N SER A 691 21.43 -52.33 20.47
CA SER A 691 20.25 -52.75 19.72
C SER A 691 19.61 -54.01 20.31
N THR A 692 20.42 -55.01 20.70
CA THR A 692 19.96 -56.22 21.39
C THR A 692 19.41 -55.92 22.77
N LYS A 693 19.88 -54.84 23.40
CA LYS A 693 19.43 -54.41 24.73
C LYS A 693 18.02 -53.80 24.73
N ASN A 694 17.55 -53.30 23.60
CA ASN A 694 16.25 -52.62 23.50
C ASN A 694 15.04 -53.57 23.43
N LEU A 695 14.95 -54.50 24.39
CA LEU A 695 13.85 -55.47 24.47
C LEU A 695 12.50 -54.80 24.79
N LEU A 696 12.50 -53.69 25.54
CA LEU A 696 11.30 -52.87 25.77
C LEU A 696 10.80 -52.18 24.50
N GLY A 697 11.70 -51.74 23.62
CA GLY A 697 11.35 -51.06 22.36
C GLY A 697 10.70 -51.93 21.30
N ASN A 698 10.62 -53.23 21.56
CA ASN A 698 9.85 -54.17 20.77
C ASN A 698 8.49 -54.50 21.42
N TYR A 699 8.19 -54.01 22.64
CA TYR A 699 7.04 -54.42 23.46
C TYR A 699 5.93 -53.36 23.50
N GLY A 700 4.73 -53.70 23.03
CA GLY A 700 3.55 -52.80 23.01
C GLY A 700 3.46 -51.89 21.77
N ASN A 701 2.63 -50.84 21.86
CA ASN A 701 2.29 -49.93 20.74
C ASN A 701 3.30 -48.79 20.51
N SER A 702 4.27 -48.58 21.40
CA SER A 702 5.26 -47.51 21.28
C SER A 702 6.49 -47.96 20.48
N ARG A 703 7.13 -47.00 19.79
CA ARG A 703 8.38 -47.22 19.07
C ARG A 703 9.53 -46.64 19.89
N MET A 704 10.25 -47.46 20.65
CA MET A 704 11.42 -46.99 21.40
C MET A 704 12.71 -47.12 20.59
N VAL A 705 13.57 -46.11 20.62
CA VAL A 705 14.93 -46.16 20.04
C VAL A 705 15.94 -45.71 21.08
N LEU A 706 16.97 -46.54 21.33
CA LEU A 706 18.08 -46.15 22.19
C LEU A 706 19.06 -45.28 21.40
N VAL A 707 19.37 -44.11 21.91
CA VAL A 707 20.28 -43.14 21.28
C VAL A 707 21.55 -43.07 22.12
N GLY A 708 22.61 -43.76 21.70
CA GLY A 708 23.92 -43.66 22.36
C GLY A 708 24.55 -42.30 22.07
N VAL A 709 24.85 -41.51 23.11
CA VAL A 709 25.49 -40.19 22.99
C VAL A 709 26.97 -40.31 23.35
N LEU A 710 27.84 -40.26 22.35
CA LEU A 710 29.26 -40.63 22.46
C LEU A 710 30.18 -39.40 22.35
N PRO A 711 31.29 -39.30 23.12
CA PRO A 711 32.23 -38.20 23.04
C PRO A 711 33.03 -38.27 21.74
N GLN A 712 33.54 -37.12 21.28
CA GLN A 712 34.29 -36.98 20.01
C GLN A 712 35.46 -37.97 19.84
N SER A 713 36.02 -38.52 20.93
CA SER A 713 37.06 -39.56 20.87
C SER A 713 36.61 -40.93 20.33
N TRP A 714 35.31 -41.15 20.12
CA TRP A 714 34.79 -42.30 19.36
C TRP A 714 34.67 -42.02 17.85
N TRP A 715 34.98 -40.79 17.43
CA TRP A 715 34.78 -40.26 16.08
C TRP A 715 36.14 -39.74 15.55
N GLU A 716 37.09 -40.68 15.42
CA GLU A 716 38.41 -40.47 14.81
C GLU A 716 38.29 -40.09 13.31
N PRO A 717 39.27 -39.39 12.72
CA PRO A 717 39.08 -38.74 11.42
C PRO A 717 39.21 -39.70 10.23
N PRO A 718 38.29 -39.65 9.24
CA PRO A 718 38.50 -40.26 7.95
C PRO A 718 39.72 -39.66 7.22
N THR A 719 40.55 -40.51 6.63
CA THR A 719 41.56 -40.10 5.63
C THR A 719 41.24 -40.76 4.29
N PRO A 720 41.15 -40.01 3.17
CA PRO A 720 41.40 -38.57 3.03
C PRO A 720 40.32 -37.70 3.72
N PRO A 721 40.65 -36.45 4.10
CA PRO A 721 39.70 -35.57 4.76
C PRO A 721 38.62 -35.09 3.79
N SER A 722 37.45 -35.73 3.85
CA SER A 722 36.18 -35.01 3.68
C SER A 722 36.12 -33.88 4.71
N LEU A 723 35.49 -32.75 4.37
CA LEU A 723 35.55 -31.53 5.20
C LEU A 723 34.70 -31.59 6.47
N LEU A 724 33.94 -32.67 6.65
CA LEU A 724 33.25 -33.06 7.87
C LEU A 724 33.58 -34.53 8.13
N GLY A 725 33.67 -34.90 9.40
CA GLY A 725 33.73 -36.30 9.84
C GLY A 725 32.34 -36.83 10.16
N GLU A 726 32.23 -38.12 10.47
CA GLU A 726 30.97 -38.73 10.91
C GLU A 726 30.41 -38.02 12.16
N GLU A 727 29.10 -37.73 12.13
CA GLU A 727 28.35 -37.07 13.21
C GLU A 727 27.36 -38.02 13.90
N GLY A 728 26.90 -39.06 13.19
CA GLY A 728 26.02 -40.11 13.70
C GLY A 728 26.32 -41.47 13.06
N MET A 729 25.62 -42.51 13.51
CA MET A 729 25.70 -43.87 12.97
C MET A 729 24.50 -44.74 13.37
N ALA A 730 23.66 -45.08 12.39
CA ALA A 730 22.77 -46.23 12.38
C ALA A 730 23.46 -47.43 11.71
N LEU A 731 22.81 -48.60 11.74
CA LEU A 731 23.20 -49.75 10.92
C LEU A 731 21.97 -50.39 10.29
N LYS A 732 22.16 -50.82 9.05
CA LYS A 732 21.15 -51.24 8.07
C LYS A 732 20.09 -52.23 8.55
N TYR A 733 20.47 -53.18 9.41
CA TYR A 733 19.57 -54.20 9.97
C TYR A 733 19.37 -54.04 11.48
N ILE A 734 19.86 -52.94 12.07
CA ILE A 734 19.64 -52.55 13.46
C ILE A 734 18.48 -51.56 13.49
N THR A 735 17.31 -52.06 13.88
CA THR A 735 16.06 -51.27 13.84
C THR A 735 15.65 -50.73 15.21
N SER A 736 16.54 -50.74 16.21
CA SER A 736 16.18 -50.45 17.61
C SER A 736 17.14 -49.51 18.36
N ALA A 737 18.27 -49.13 17.75
CA ALA A 737 19.23 -48.21 18.37
C ALA A 737 20.03 -47.44 17.32
N VAL A 738 20.64 -46.32 17.74
CA VAL A 738 21.53 -45.45 16.94
C VAL A 738 22.63 -44.87 17.82
N LEU A 739 23.75 -44.42 17.23
CA LEU A 739 24.79 -43.64 17.91
C LEU A 739 24.84 -42.21 17.35
N ILE A 740 25.04 -41.21 18.21
CA ILE A 740 25.26 -39.82 17.82
C ILE A 740 26.49 -39.23 18.52
N LYS A 741 27.12 -38.25 17.88
CA LYS A 741 28.25 -37.50 18.44
C LYS A 741 27.76 -36.41 19.39
N ASN A 742 28.21 -36.44 20.63
CA ASN A 742 27.89 -35.40 21.62
C ASN A 742 28.40 -34.03 21.13
N ASN A 743 27.56 -33.01 21.24
CA ASN A 743 27.80 -31.66 20.71
C ASN A 743 28.15 -31.65 19.21
N SER A 744 27.45 -32.47 18.42
CA SER A 744 27.45 -32.32 16.95
C SER A 744 27.01 -30.92 16.54
N TYR A 745 27.58 -30.42 15.45
CA TYR A 745 27.15 -29.17 14.80
C TYR A 745 25.86 -29.35 13.98
N ASP A 746 25.48 -30.58 13.68
CA ASP A 746 24.27 -30.94 12.95
C ASP A 746 23.06 -30.92 13.90
N VAL A 747 22.02 -30.17 13.54
CA VAL A 747 20.79 -30.05 14.35
C VAL A 747 19.87 -31.27 14.24
N GLY A 748 19.99 -32.04 13.16
CA GLY A 748 19.07 -33.09 12.76
C GLY A 748 19.67 -34.50 12.75
N VAL A 749 20.94 -34.69 13.12
CA VAL A 749 21.60 -36.02 13.11
C VAL A 749 20.78 -37.10 13.83
N THR A 750 20.14 -36.81 14.96
CA THR A 750 19.29 -37.82 15.63
C THR A 750 18.03 -38.17 14.81
N ALA A 751 17.45 -37.20 14.08
CA ALA A 751 16.33 -37.46 13.16
C ALA A 751 16.76 -38.27 11.93
N HIS A 752 17.97 -38.01 11.43
CA HIS A 752 18.59 -38.75 10.34
C HIS A 752 18.81 -40.22 10.75
N GLU A 753 19.57 -40.49 11.82
CA GLU A 753 19.86 -41.87 12.25
C GLU A 753 18.59 -42.65 12.64
N VAL A 754 17.65 -42.01 13.36
CA VAL A 754 16.37 -42.65 13.72
C VAL A 754 15.54 -42.91 12.45
N GLY A 755 15.67 -42.09 11.41
CA GLY A 755 15.06 -42.29 10.09
C GLY A 755 15.45 -43.64 9.47
N HIS A 756 16.74 -44.00 9.50
CA HIS A 756 17.19 -45.32 9.03
C HIS A 756 16.58 -46.47 9.84
N THR A 757 16.42 -46.34 11.16
CA THR A 757 15.72 -47.35 11.97
C THR A 757 14.23 -47.50 11.61
N LEU A 758 13.66 -46.55 10.86
CA LEU A 758 12.29 -46.53 10.38
C LEU A 758 12.18 -46.86 8.88
N GLY A 759 13.29 -47.25 8.23
CA GLY A 759 13.34 -47.72 6.85
C GLY A 759 13.71 -46.67 5.80
N LEU A 760 13.90 -45.39 6.20
CA LEU A 760 14.29 -44.33 5.28
C LEU A 760 15.70 -44.61 4.74
N ARG A 761 15.85 -44.57 3.41
CA ARG A 761 17.14 -44.62 2.68
C ARG A 761 18.06 -45.81 3.06
N THR A 762 17.48 -46.94 3.50
CA THR A 762 18.13 -48.16 4.07
C THR A 762 19.31 -48.79 3.27
N TRP A 763 19.70 -48.28 2.10
CA TRP A 763 20.68 -48.89 1.19
C TRP A 763 21.75 -47.93 0.64
N THR A 764 21.51 -46.62 0.74
CA THR A 764 22.38 -45.55 0.24
C THR A 764 22.03 -44.29 0.99
N GLU A 765 23.04 -43.64 1.57
CA GLU A 765 22.93 -42.23 1.95
C GLU A 765 22.49 -41.41 0.74
N GLU A 766 21.63 -40.41 0.92
CA GLU A 766 21.14 -39.65 -0.25
C GLU A 766 22.28 -38.90 -0.95
N TYR A 767 23.36 -38.59 -0.22
CA TYR A 767 24.58 -37.98 -0.75
C TYR A 767 25.46 -38.91 -1.61
N ASP A 768 25.27 -40.23 -1.55
CA ASP A 768 25.98 -41.22 -2.39
C ASP A 768 25.34 -41.38 -3.78
N LEU A 769 24.23 -40.70 -4.07
CA LEU A 769 23.54 -40.77 -5.35
C LEU A 769 24.23 -39.90 -6.42
N ASP A 770 24.47 -40.47 -7.62
CA ASP A 770 25.15 -39.85 -8.78
C ASP A 770 24.64 -38.45 -9.20
N ASN A 771 23.45 -38.03 -8.74
CA ASN A 771 22.83 -36.73 -9.06
C ASN A 771 22.53 -35.85 -7.84
N TYR A 772 22.97 -36.21 -6.63
CA TYR A 772 22.68 -35.45 -5.41
C TYR A 772 23.05 -33.96 -5.52
N TYR A 773 24.28 -33.67 -5.96
CA TYR A 773 24.78 -32.31 -6.20
C TYR A 773 24.11 -31.57 -7.38
N ASN A 774 23.21 -32.22 -8.13
CA ASN A 774 22.41 -31.60 -9.19
C ASN A 774 20.97 -31.28 -8.74
N GLN A 775 20.54 -31.72 -7.56
CA GLN A 775 19.20 -31.49 -6.97
C GLN A 775 19.32 -30.61 -5.72
N LEU A 776 19.95 -29.44 -5.89
CA LEU A 776 20.70 -28.71 -4.85
C LEU A 776 19.96 -28.29 -3.56
N TYR A 777 18.63 -28.27 -3.54
CA TYR A 777 17.83 -27.91 -2.35
C TYR A 777 16.33 -28.20 -2.55
N LEU A 778 15.63 -28.36 -1.43
CA LEU A 778 14.17 -28.33 -1.33
C LEU A 778 13.64 -26.97 -1.78
N THR A 779 12.50 -26.98 -2.47
CA THR A 779 11.82 -25.78 -2.99
C THR A 779 10.33 -25.85 -2.72
N GLY A 780 9.66 -24.70 -2.68
CA GLY A 780 8.25 -24.61 -2.30
C GLY A 780 8.08 -24.27 -0.83
N PHE A 781 7.12 -24.92 -0.16
CA PHE A 781 6.63 -24.52 1.15
C PHE A 781 6.67 -25.65 2.18
N ILE A 782 6.96 -25.29 3.44
CA ILE A 782 6.90 -26.18 4.60
C ILE A 782 5.96 -25.60 5.66
N HIS A 783 5.64 -26.39 6.70
CA HIS A 783 4.87 -25.93 7.85
C HIS A 783 5.68 -26.13 9.14
N LYS A 784 6.08 -25.01 9.78
CA LYS A 784 6.85 -24.97 11.02
C LYS A 784 6.22 -23.99 12.01
N ASP A 785 6.11 -24.41 13.27
CA ASP A 785 5.58 -23.61 14.39
C ASP A 785 4.23 -22.90 14.11
N GLY A 786 3.36 -23.56 13.34
CA GLY A 786 2.04 -23.05 12.95
C GLY A 786 2.02 -22.15 11.71
N ASN A 787 3.17 -21.87 11.10
CA ASN A 787 3.34 -20.96 9.96
C ASN A 787 3.72 -21.75 8.69
N ILE A 788 3.27 -21.29 7.52
CA ILE A 788 3.68 -21.88 6.22
C ILE A 788 4.81 -21.04 5.61
N VAL A 789 6.03 -21.59 5.67
CA VAL A 789 7.30 -20.94 5.32
C VAL A 789 7.66 -21.24 3.86
N ASN A 790 7.93 -20.19 3.09
CA ASN A 790 8.44 -20.27 1.72
C ASN A 790 9.96 -20.47 1.71
N LEU A 791 10.43 -21.66 1.29
CA LEU A 791 11.85 -21.98 1.25
C LEU A 791 12.66 -21.09 0.28
N SER A 792 11.98 -20.48 -0.70
CA SER A 792 12.59 -19.52 -1.63
C SER A 792 12.74 -18.11 -1.05
N ASN A 793 12.11 -17.80 0.08
CA ASN A 793 12.21 -16.48 0.73
C ASN A 793 13.21 -16.53 1.90
N ILE A 794 14.41 -15.97 1.71
CA ILE A 794 15.44 -15.97 2.76
C ILE A 794 15.00 -15.25 4.06
N LYS A 795 14.09 -14.28 3.99
CA LYS A 795 13.59 -13.59 5.21
C LYS A 795 12.72 -14.54 6.04
N GLU A 796 11.80 -15.26 5.41
CA GLU A 796 11.01 -16.31 6.07
C GLU A 796 11.91 -17.44 6.59
N CYS A 797 12.86 -17.94 5.78
CA CYS A 797 13.80 -18.97 6.19
C CYS A 797 14.67 -18.57 7.39
N LYS A 798 15.17 -17.32 7.46
CA LYS A 798 15.96 -16.84 8.60
C LYS A 798 15.16 -16.78 9.90
N VAL A 799 13.86 -16.46 9.83
CA VAL A 799 12.94 -16.50 10.99
C VAL A 799 12.59 -17.94 11.38
N ALA A 800 12.34 -18.82 10.41
CA ALA A 800 11.98 -20.22 10.66
C ALA A 800 13.14 -21.09 11.16
N PHE A 801 14.38 -20.75 10.78
CA PHE A 801 15.56 -21.59 10.99
C PHE A 801 16.74 -20.85 11.64
N PRO A 802 16.54 -20.14 12.77
CA PRO A 802 17.55 -19.22 13.31
C PRO A 802 18.85 -19.97 13.69
N TYR A 803 18.74 -21.17 14.28
CA TYR A 803 19.90 -22.00 14.63
C TYR A 803 20.68 -22.54 13.43
N MET A 804 20.00 -23.00 12.37
CA MET A 804 20.67 -23.54 11.18
C MET A 804 21.34 -22.41 10.38
N LEU A 805 20.66 -21.27 10.22
CA LEU A 805 21.10 -20.20 9.32
C LEU A 805 21.92 -19.10 10.00
N ARG A 806 22.20 -19.20 11.32
CA ARG A 806 22.98 -18.22 12.13
C ARG A 806 24.29 -17.74 11.51
N ASN A 807 24.96 -18.59 10.73
CA ASN A 807 26.25 -18.30 10.09
C ASN A 807 26.12 -17.76 8.65
N MET A 808 24.91 -17.59 8.12
CA MET A 808 24.69 -17.07 6.77
C MET A 808 24.85 -15.55 6.75
N GLY A 809 25.67 -15.05 5.82
CA GLY A 809 25.87 -13.62 5.63
C GLY A 809 24.58 -12.85 5.33
N ARG A 810 24.62 -11.52 5.53
CA ARG A 810 23.50 -10.62 5.21
C ARG A 810 23.16 -10.70 3.72
N ASN A 811 24.18 -10.55 2.86
CA ASN A 811 24.11 -10.45 1.40
C ASN A 811 23.88 -11.79 0.67
N VAL A 812 23.37 -12.83 1.33
CA VAL A 812 23.04 -14.10 0.67
C VAL A 812 21.65 -14.01 0.04
N GLN A 813 21.51 -14.35 -1.24
CA GLN A 813 20.25 -14.20 -1.99
C GLN A 813 19.35 -15.44 -1.97
N SER A 814 19.85 -16.62 -1.57
CA SER A 814 19.06 -17.86 -1.46
C SER A 814 19.60 -18.80 -0.39
N VAL A 815 18.74 -19.66 0.16
CA VAL A 815 19.13 -20.67 1.17
C VAL A 815 19.01 -22.06 0.56
N SER A 816 20.06 -22.86 0.67
CA SER A 816 19.98 -24.30 0.35
C SER A 816 19.51 -25.06 1.58
N ILE A 817 18.24 -25.43 1.64
CA ILE A 817 17.70 -26.40 2.59
C ILE A 817 17.69 -27.79 1.92
N TYR A 818 18.25 -28.81 2.55
CA TYR A 818 18.37 -30.18 2.01
C TYR A 818 17.31 -31.11 2.60
N CYS A 819 17.15 -32.31 2.02
CA CYS A 819 16.43 -33.37 2.73
C CYS A 819 17.28 -33.90 3.90
N MET A 820 16.64 -34.18 5.03
CA MET A 820 17.31 -34.60 6.27
C MET A 820 18.13 -35.89 6.10
N MET A 821 17.76 -36.78 5.16
CA MET A 821 18.49 -38.03 4.87
C MET A 821 19.67 -37.87 3.89
N GLY A 822 20.03 -36.63 3.53
CA GLY A 822 21.19 -36.31 2.68
C GLY A 822 22.13 -35.25 3.23
N ASN A 823 21.64 -34.29 4.02
CA ASN A 823 22.48 -33.33 4.74
C ASN A 823 21.65 -32.68 5.85
N SER A 824 21.71 -33.21 7.06
CA SER A 824 20.84 -32.79 8.17
C SER A 824 21.15 -31.40 8.77
N ILE A 825 22.32 -30.82 8.46
CA ILE A 825 22.81 -29.53 9.02
C ILE A 825 21.92 -28.33 8.66
N HIS A 826 21.43 -28.26 7.41
CA HIS A 826 20.54 -27.21 6.92
C HIS A 826 19.35 -27.89 6.24
N SER A 827 18.42 -28.46 7.01
CA SER A 827 17.54 -29.51 6.47
C SER A 827 16.07 -29.41 6.87
N TRP A 828 15.25 -30.13 6.11
CA TRP A 828 13.87 -30.45 6.43
C TRP A 828 13.56 -31.85 5.86
N ILE A 829 12.39 -32.41 6.18
CA ILE A 829 11.97 -33.66 5.53
C ILE A 829 11.45 -33.39 4.11
N CYS A 830 11.85 -34.23 3.15
CA CYS A 830 11.37 -34.18 1.78
C CYS A 830 10.11 -35.06 1.58
N LYS A 831 9.44 -34.89 0.43
CA LYS A 831 8.17 -35.56 0.11
C LYS A 831 8.24 -37.09 0.26
N ASP A 832 9.26 -37.72 -0.32
CA ASP A 832 9.35 -39.18 -0.36
C ASP A 832 9.64 -39.75 1.04
N ASP A 833 10.58 -39.12 1.77
CA ASP A 833 10.96 -39.53 3.12
C ASP A 833 9.82 -39.29 4.12
N TYR A 834 9.02 -38.23 3.95
CA TYR A 834 7.80 -38.01 4.74
C TYR A 834 6.79 -39.13 4.53
N ILE A 835 6.62 -39.62 3.29
CA ILE A 835 5.73 -40.73 2.97
C ILE A 835 6.22 -42.02 3.64
N ASP A 836 7.52 -42.33 3.60
CA ASP A 836 8.08 -43.52 4.24
C ASP A 836 8.06 -43.43 5.78
N LEU A 837 8.32 -42.26 6.34
CA LEU A 837 8.22 -42.02 7.77
C LEU A 837 6.76 -42.18 8.26
N PHE A 838 5.79 -41.70 7.48
CA PHE A 838 4.36 -41.93 7.73
C PHE A 838 3.97 -43.42 7.59
N ARG A 839 4.56 -44.14 6.62
CA ARG A 839 4.37 -45.60 6.45
C ARG A 839 4.86 -46.39 7.66
N ALA A 840 5.99 -46.02 8.26
CA ALA A 840 6.58 -46.70 9.42
C ALA A 840 5.87 -46.38 10.75
N LEU A 841 5.46 -45.12 10.93
CA LEU A 841 4.93 -44.60 12.20
C LEU A 841 3.40 -44.67 12.34
N LYS A 842 2.64 -45.00 11.29
CA LYS A 842 1.20 -45.33 11.42
C LYS A 842 0.98 -46.42 12.49
N ASP A 843 -0.15 -46.40 13.18
CA ASP A 843 -0.52 -47.36 14.24
C ASP A 843 -1.45 -48.49 13.70
N PRO A 844 -0.93 -49.68 13.32
CA PRO A 844 -1.74 -50.87 12.99
C PRO A 844 -2.05 -51.72 14.24
N PRO A 845 -3.10 -52.56 14.22
CA PRO A 845 -3.43 -53.44 15.33
C PRO A 845 -2.34 -54.49 15.59
N ASN A 846 -2.07 -54.75 16.87
CA ASN A 846 -0.97 -55.60 17.35
C ASN A 846 -1.12 -57.07 16.91
N SER A 847 0.02 -57.72 16.70
CA SER A 847 0.15 -59.18 16.51
C SER A 847 0.99 -59.79 17.64
N GLN A 848 1.36 -61.06 17.50
CA GLN A 848 2.52 -61.63 18.16
C GLN A 848 3.74 -61.46 17.24
N SER A 849 4.94 -61.27 17.79
CA SER A 849 6.19 -61.24 17.01
C SER A 849 7.32 -61.92 17.76
N VAL A 850 8.33 -62.37 17.01
CA VAL A 850 9.60 -62.83 17.57
C VAL A 850 10.71 -61.85 17.18
N PHE A 851 11.42 -61.33 18.18
CA PHE A 851 12.61 -60.52 17.99
C PHE A 851 13.82 -61.45 17.77
N VAL A 852 14.57 -61.18 16.71
CA VAL A 852 15.69 -62.00 16.22
C VAL A 852 16.89 -61.08 15.97
N ASN A 853 18.05 -61.49 16.48
CA ASN A 853 19.30 -60.74 16.42
C ASN A 853 20.50 -61.66 16.17
N GLY A 854 21.63 -61.07 15.78
CA GLY A 854 22.87 -61.82 15.55
C GLY A 854 23.85 -61.13 14.62
N TRP A 855 24.67 -61.94 13.95
CA TRP A 855 25.77 -61.51 13.08
C TRP A 855 25.82 -62.34 11.81
N ILE A 856 25.98 -61.67 10.67
CA ILE A 856 26.47 -62.26 9.42
C ILE A 856 27.98 -62.07 9.43
N ASN A 857 28.73 -63.13 9.70
CA ASN A 857 30.18 -63.07 9.85
C ASN A 857 30.88 -62.95 8.47
N ASN A 858 32.10 -62.42 8.43
CA ASN A 858 32.91 -62.23 7.22
C ASN A 858 33.20 -63.53 6.43
N ASP A 859 33.03 -64.71 7.04
CA ASP A 859 33.10 -66.01 6.36
C ASP A 859 31.76 -66.53 5.78
N GLU A 860 30.77 -65.63 5.66
CA GLU A 860 29.37 -65.86 5.26
C GLU A 860 28.57 -66.79 6.19
N THR A 861 29.08 -67.13 7.38
CA THR A 861 28.30 -67.87 8.38
C THR A 861 27.38 -66.93 9.17
N VAL A 862 26.29 -67.47 9.73
CA VAL A 862 25.34 -66.69 10.54
C VAL A 862 25.37 -67.15 11.99
N THR A 863 25.78 -66.24 12.86
CA THR A 863 25.56 -66.32 14.32
C THR A 863 24.19 -65.74 14.63
N VAL A 864 23.47 -66.36 15.57
CA VAL A 864 22.19 -65.84 16.10
C VAL A 864 22.32 -65.86 17.62
N ASP A 865 21.98 -64.75 18.26
CA ASP A 865 21.98 -64.62 19.72
C ASP A 865 20.59 -65.06 20.27
N ASN A 866 20.17 -64.59 21.45
CA ASN A 866 18.88 -65.03 22.00
C ASN A 866 17.71 -64.49 21.17
N CYS A 867 16.79 -65.36 20.79
CA CYS A 867 15.49 -64.95 20.25
C CYS A 867 14.52 -64.68 21.42
N TYR A 868 13.55 -63.80 21.17
CA TYR A 868 12.55 -63.44 22.17
C TYR A 868 11.16 -63.45 21.52
N LEU A 869 10.33 -64.43 21.88
CA LEU A 869 8.92 -64.44 21.51
C LEU A 869 8.16 -63.45 22.41
N LEU A 870 7.65 -62.38 21.81
CA LEU A 870 6.99 -61.30 22.53
C LEU A 870 5.48 -61.26 22.23
N SER A 871 4.71 -60.75 23.19
CA SER A 871 3.25 -60.57 23.12
C SER A 871 2.87 -59.10 23.00
N GLU A 872 1.85 -58.80 22.20
CA GLU A 872 1.36 -57.44 21.92
C GLU A 872 2.35 -56.59 21.10
N THR A 873 3.08 -57.23 20.18
CA THR A 873 4.26 -56.68 19.51
C THR A 873 4.10 -56.66 17.99
N ILE A 874 4.38 -55.50 17.39
CA ILE A 874 4.22 -55.28 15.95
C ILE A 874 5.54 -55.64 15.27
N ALA A 875 5.51 -56.59 14.34
CA ALA A 875 6.66 -56.92 13.50
C ALA A 875 7.11 -55.71 12.66
N ASN A 876 8.40 -55.69 12.29
CA ASN A 876 8.90 -54.74 11.30
C ASN A 876 8.13 -54.90 9.97
N GLU A 877 7.93 -53.79 9.26
CA GLU A 877 7.49 -53.85 7.85
C GLU A 877 8.53 -54.65 7.04
N PRO A 878 8.12 -55.55 6.12
CA PRO A 878 9.07 -56.47 5.48
C PRO A 878 10.12 -55.72 4.66
N PHE A 879 11.39 -56.09 4.85
CA PHE A 879 12.54 -55.51 4.15
C PHE A 879 12.46 -55.73 2.64
N ASN A 880 11.97 -56.91 2.23
CA ASN A 880 11.85 -57.43 0.87
C ASN A 880 13.18 -57.60 0.09
N GLN A 881 14.35 -57.39 0.70
CA GLN A 881 15.60 -57.19 -0.04
C GLN A 881 16.89 -57.56 0.75
N GLY A 882 17.73 -58.40 0.14
CA GLY A 882 18.98 -58.90 0.72
C GLY A 882 19.39 -60.25 0.12
N GLU A 883 20.57 -60.76 0.48
CA GLU A 883 21.05 -62.08 0.01
C GLU A 883 20.61 -63.25 0.90
N TYR A 884 20.24 -62.97 2.15
CA TYR A 884 19.83 -63.95 3.13
C TYR A 884 18.31 -63.92 3.27
N THR A 885 17.67 -65.08 3.37
CA THR A 885 16.23 -65.17 3.59
C THR A 885 15.97 -65.68 5.01
N ILE A 886 15.25 -64.91 5.81
CA ILE A 886 14.66 -65.40 7.06
C ILE A 886 13.26 -65.93 6.78
N GLN A 887 12.94 -67.10 7.31
CA GLN A 887 11.67 -67.79 7.05
C GLN A 887 11.12 -68.39 8.34
N ILE A 888 9.80 -68.28 8.51
CA ILE A 888 9.06 -69.02 9.53
C ILE A 888 8.36 -70.17 8.83
N VAL A 889 8.62 -71.37 9.31
CA VAL A 889 8.09 -72.61 8.75
C VAL A 889 7.19 -73.26 9.78
N SER A 890 6.02 -73.71 9.34
CA SER A 890 5.03 -74.38 10.18
C SER A 890 5.54 -75.76 10.64
N SER A 891 4.86 -76.33 11.63
CA SER A 891 5.03 -77.74 12.00
C SER A 891 4.65 -78.75 10.89
N SER A 892 4.10 -78.29 9.76
CA SER A 892 3.80 -79.08 8.55
C SER A 892 4.79 -78.85 7.39
N GLU A 893 5.87 -78.09 7.59
CA GLU A 893 6.86 -77.69 6.57
C GLU A 893 6.33 -76.66 5.54
N ASP A 894 5.23 -75.96 5.84
CA ASP A 894 4.70 -74.86 5.03
C ASP A 894 5.37 -73.53 5.42
N ILE A 895 5.66 -72.64 4.46
CA ILE A 895 6.24 -71.32 4.74
C ILE A 895 5.13 -70.33 5.11
N LEU A 896 5.13 -69.86 6.36
CA LEU A 896 4.14 -68.95 6.91
C LEU A 896 4.52 -67.47 6.68
N TYR A 897 5.81 -67.17 6.77
CA TYR A 897 6.41 -65.87 6.49
C TYR A 897 7.81 -66.09 5.91
N ALA A 898 8.20 -65.24 4.96
CA ALA A 898 9.54 -65.21 4.40
C ALA A 898 9.90 -63.79 3.98
N ASP A 899 11.11 -63.36 4.31
CA ASP A 899 11.63 -62.04 3.98
C ASP A 899 13.15 -62.09 3.74
N ASN A 900 13.68 -61.13 2.98
CA ASN A 900 15.10 -61.08 2.62
C ASN A 900 15.81 -59.93 3.35
N PHE A 901 17.00 -60.20 3.87
CA PHE A 901 17.86 -59.29 4.64
C PHE A 901 19.35 -59.62 4.39
N GLY A 902 20.26 -58.88 5.02
CA GLY A 902 21.71 -59.07 4.90
C GLY A 902 22.33 -58.66 3.54
N LYS A 903 23.61 -58.28 3.57
CA LYS A 903 24.49 -58.15 2.39
C LYS A 903 25.53 -59.28 2.34
N THR A 904 26.19 -59.49 1.21
CA THR A 904 27.42 -60.29 1.15
C THR A 904 28.42 -59.78 2.18
N ALA A 905 29.07 -60.69 2.91
CA ALA A 905 29.94 -60.30 4.01
C ALA A 905 31.33 -59.86 3.49
N ASP A 906 31.68 -58.62 3.79
CA ASP A 906 32.98 -57.97 3.61
C ASP A 906 33.64 -57.66 4.97
N GLU A 907 32.82 -57.46 6.00
CA GLU A 907 33.11 -57.45 7.43
C GLU A 907 32.00 -58.19 8.22
N ASP A 908 32.08 -58.23 9.55
CA ASP A 908 31.05 -58.86 10.40
C ASP A 908 29.85 -57.90 10.56
N ASP A 909 28.72 -58.20 9.89
CA ASP A 909 27.54 -57.33 9.75
C ASP A 909 26.40 -57.73 10.73
N PRO A 910 26.03 -56.88 11.71
CA PRO A 910 25.04 -57.22 12.72
C PRO A 910 23.59 -56.99 12.28
N PHE A 911 22.64 -57.76 12.82
CA PHE A 911 21.21 -57.60 12.60
C PHE A 911 20.38 -57.71 13.88
N SER A 912 19.25 -56.99 13.93
CA SER A 912 18.36 -56.88 15.11
C SER A 912 16.97 -56.34 14.70
N PHE A 913 15.99 -57.23 14.53
CA PHE A 913 14.63 -56.90 14.09
C PHE A 913 13.56 -57.92 14.55
N SER A 914 12.28 -57.53 14.49
CA SER A 914 11.12 -58.34 14.87
C SER A 914 10.34 -58.83 13.64
N ILE A 915 10.04 -60.13 13.57
CA ILE A 915 9.20 -60.74 12.52
C ILE A 915 7.89 -61.31 13.11
N PRO A 916 6.79 -61.45 12.34
CA PRO A 916 5.51 -61.93 12.89
C PRO A 916 5.62 -63.33 13.50
N TRP A 917 4.78 -63.69 14.46
CA TRP A 917 4.66 -65.09 14.91
C TRP A 917 3.24 -65.62 14.73
N TYR A 918 3.11 -66.94 14.53
CA TYR A 918 1.88 -67.64 14.18
C TYR A 918 1.69 -68.88 15.05
N ASP A 919 0.44 -69.22 15.39
CA ASP A 919 0.09 -70.33 16.28
C ASP A 919 0.58 -71.71 15.79
N ASP A 920 0.79 -71.88 14.49
CA ASP A 920 1.23 -73.14 13.84
C ASP A 920 2.72 -73.16 13.43
N ALA A 921 3.46 -72.09 13.72
CA ALA A 921 4.89 -71.97 13.49
C ALA A 921 5.69 -73.04 14.27
N GLY A 922 6.53 -73.79 13.56
CA GLY A 922 7.38 -74.83 14.14
C GLY A 922 8.82 -74.37 14.39
N TYR A 923 9.40 -73.59 13.47
CA TYR A 923 10.78 -73.12 13.58
C TYR A 923 11.07 -71.90 12.69
N ILE A 924 12.17 -71.19 12.97
CA ILE A 924 12.74 -70.15 12.10
C ILE A 924 13.94 -70.74 11.34
N GLN A 925 14.10 -70.41 10.06
CA GLN A 925 15.30 -70.71 9.27
C GLN A 925 15.91 -69.44 8.70
N ILE A 926 17.24 -69.36 8.70
CA ILE A 926 18.02 -68.37 7.95
C ILE A 926 18.79 -69.11 6.85
N LYS A 927 18.62 -68.65 5.61
CA LYS A 927 19.19 -69.23 4.39
C LYS A 927 20.02 -68.20 3.64
N LYS A 928 20.96 -68.67 2.82
CA LYS A 928 21.51 -67.91 1.67
C LYS A 928 21.28 -68.74 0.41
N GLU A 929 20.62 -68.16 -0.58
CA GLU A 929 20.04 -68.87 -1.73
C GLU A 929 19.20 -70.11 -1.32
N SER A 930 19.75 -71.31 -1.51
CA SER A 930 19.14 -72.60 -1.16
C SER A 930 19.81 -73.31 0.03
N THR A 931 20.88 -72.71 0.59
CA THR A 931 21.64 -73.26 1.70
C THR A 931 21.04 -72.78 3.02
N VAL A 932 20.64 -73.71 3.89
CA VAL A 932 20.28 -73.39 5.29
C VAL A 932 21.55 -73.13 6.07
N LEU A 933 21.70 -71.92 6.59
CA LEU A 933 22.82 -71.51 7.45
C LEU A 933 22.45 -71.69 8.93
N ARG A 934 21.22 -71.35 9.31
CA ARG A 934 20.72 -71.54 10.68
C ARG A 934 19.28 -72.00 10.72
N THR A 935 18.96 -72.74 11.78
CA THR A 935 17.61 -73.16 12.17
C THR A 935 17.47 -72.90 13.66
N ILE A 936 16.46 -72.16 14.06
CA ILE A 936 16.16 -71.78 15.45
C ILE A 936 14.87 -72.53 15.82
N LEU A 937 14.94 -73.32 16.88
CA LEU A 937 13.80 -74.05 17.43
C LEU A 937 13.36 -73.34 18.72
N PRO A 938 12.05 -73.24 19.02
CA PRO A 938 11.58 -72.99 20.37
C PRO A 938 12.05 -74.10 21.34
N SER A 939 12.22 -73.80 22.63
CA SER A 939 12.48 -74.83 23.64
C SER A 939 11.24 -75.73 23.86
N ASN A 940 11.36 -76.82 24.63
CA ASN A 940 10.23 -77.71 24.93
C ASN A 940 9.42 -77.22 26.15
N HIS A 941 10.05 -76.50 27.07
CA HIS A 941 9.41 -75.86 28.21
C HIS A 941 9.91 -74.42 28.38
N PRO A 942 9.02 -73.44 28.61
CA PRO A 942 9.44 -72.06 28.87
C PRO A 942 10.11 -71.93 30.24
N PRO A 943 11.00 -70.93 30.43
CA PRO A 943 11.68 -70.67 31.68
C PRO A 943 10.72 -70.13 32.76
N GLN A 944 11.19 -70.06 34.01
CA GLN A 944 10.49 -69.35 35.08
C GLN A 944 11.45 -68.43 35.85
N VAL A 945 10.96 -67.28 36.35
CA VAL A 945 11.73 -66.36 37.20
C VAL A 945 10.93 -65.81 38.39
N THR A 946 11.61 -65.59 39.52
CA THR A 946 11.06 -64.91 40.70
C THR A 946 12.08 -63.94 41.29
N ILE A 947 11.69 -62.71 41.59
CA ILE A 947 12.54 -61.76 42.31
C ILE A 947 12.62 -62.14 43.79
N GLN A 948 13.81 -62.03 44.36
CA GLN A 948 14.15 -62.38 45.75
C GLN A 948 14.52 -61.14 46.58
N ASN A 949 15.03 -60.08 45.94
CA ASN A 949 15.15 -58.73 46.52
C ASN A 949 15.05 -57.68 45.40
N PRO A 950 14.32 -56.56 45.59
CA PRO A 950 13.55 -56.17 46.77
C PRO A 950 12.26 -56.97 46.98
N THR A 951 11.74 -56.94 48.21
CA THR A 951 10.61 -57.75 48.71
C THR A 951 9.39 -56.94 49.12
N GLY A 952 9.46 -55.61 49.08
CA GLY A 952 8.33 -54.71 49.30
C GLY A 952 8.49 -53.83 50.56
N GLY A 953 8.32 -52.52 50.38
CA GLY A 953 8.36 -51.53 51.46
C GLY A 953 9.77 -51.14 51.93
N GLU A 954 10.83 -51.59 51.26
CA GLU A 954 12.18 -51.09 51.51
C GLU A 954 12.34 -49.62 51.09
N TYR A 955 13.31 -48.94 51.70
CA TYR A 955 13.71 -47.57 51.38
C TYR A 955 15.21 -47.55 51.13
N TYR A 956 15.63 -47.02 49.98
CA TYR A 956 17.00 -47.10 49.51
C TYR A 956 17.62 -45.75 49.11
N THR A 957 18.89 -45.59 49.47
CA THR A 957 19.70 -44.40 49.18
C THR A 957 21.05 -44.84 48.60
N GLY A 958 21.42 -44.40 47.39
CA GLY A 958 22.67 -44.81 46.76
C GLY A 958 22.59 -46.20 46.14
N LYS A 959 23.23 -47.23 46.73
CA LYS A 959 23.36 -48.55 46.07
C LYS A 959 22.38 -49.59 46.58
N ILE A 960 21.74 -50.28 45.63
CA ILE A 960 20.82 -51.39 45.88
C ILE A 960 21.32 -52.67 45.20
N THR A 961 20.97 -53.82 45.76
CA THR A 961 21.23 -55.13 45.14
C THR A 961 19.90 -55.74 44.73
N ALA A 962 19.63 -55.86 43.44
CA ALA A 962 18.51 -56.67 42.96
C ALA A 962 18.97 -58.12 42.84
N GLU A 963 18.15 -59.07 43.31
CA GLU A 963 18.44 -60.50 43.31
C GLU A 963 17.20 -61.28 42.86
N TRP A 964 17.38 -62.37 42.11
CA TRP A 964 16.30 -63.21 41.61
C TRP A 964 16.72 -64.69 41.54
N LEU A 965 15.75 -65.55 41.26
CA LEU A 965 15.92 -66.98 41.02
C LEU A 965 15.21 -67.34 39.71
N GLY A 966 15.97 -67.78 38.72
CA GLY A 966 15.45 -68.43 37.51
C GLY A 966 15.56 -69.95 37.60
N THR A 967 14.62 -70.66 36.97
CA THR A 967 14.61 -72.12 36.86
C THR A 967 14.06 -72.57 35.51
N ASP A 968 14.61 -73.66 35.00
CA ASP A 968 14.26 -74.26 33.72
C ASP A 968 13.93 -75.77 33.88
N MET A 969 13.16 -76.36 32.96
CA MET A 969 12.75 -77.78 33.03
C MET A 969 13.54 -78.71 32.08
N ASP A 970 13.97 -78.21 30.92
CA ASP A 970 14.88 -78.89 29.99
C ASP A 970 16.30 -78.92 30.54
N GLY A 971 16.68 -77.85 31.26
CA GLY A 971 18.03 -77.54 31.70
C GLY A 971 18.74 -76.53 30.80
N ASP A 972 18.00 -75.69 30.07
CA ASP A 972 18.55 -74.68 29.15
C ASP A 972 19.27 -73.53 29.90
N ASN A 973 20.14 -72.82 29.18
CA ASN A 973 21.00 -71.77 29.74
C ASN A 973 20.23 -70.45 29.85
N LEU A 974 19.70 -70.16 31.03
CA LEU A 974 18.96 -68.93 31.29
C LEU A 974 19.86 -67.67 31.24
N SER A 975 19.40 -66.64 30.53
CA SER A 975 19.95 -65.28 30.61
C SER A 975 18.87 -64.29 31.08
N TYR A 976 19.29 -63.19 31.72
CA TYR A 976 18.40 -62.26 32.42
C TYR A 976 18.61 -60.81 31.96
N THR A 977 17.50 -60.12 31.71
CA THR A 977 17.46 -58.68 31.45
C THR A 977 16.70 -57.97 32.57
N VAL A 978 17.32 -56.94 33.14
CA VAL A 978 16.89 -56.23 34.35
C VAL A 978 16.50 -54.80 34.01
N PHE A 979 15.31 -54.40 34.46
CA PHE A 979 14.77 -53.07 34.31
C PHE A 979 14.45 -52.46 35.67
N TYR A 980 14.50 -51.13 35.72
CA TYR A 980 14.06 -50.30 36.84
C TYR A 980 12.84 -49.47 36.42
N SER A 981 11.97 -49.16 37.37
CA SER A 981 10.86 -48.21 37.19
C SER A 981 10.68 -47.43 38.48
N HIS A 982 10.34 -46.14 38.37
CA HIS A 982 10.02 -45.29 39.53
C HIS A 982 8.50 -45.15 39.75
N ASP A 983 7.71 -45.24 38.70
CA ASP A 983 6.25 -45.08 38.67
C ASP A 983 5.47 -46.41 38.62
N SER A 984 6.18 -47.55 38.48
CA SER A 984 5.66 -48.87 38.13
C SER A 984 5.12 -49.01 36.70
N THR A 985 5.31 -48.03 35.81
CA THR A 985 4.77 -48.02 34.43
C THR A 985 5.82 -47.74 33.35
N ASN A 986 6.68 -46.74 33.53
CA ASN A 986 7.82 -46.46 32.68
C ASN A 986 9.05 -47.26 33.14
N TRP A 987 9.73 -47.92 32.20
CA TRP A 987 10.83 -48.83 32.50
C TRP A 987 12.13 -48.39 31.82
N GLU A 988 13.20 -48.33 32.60
CA GLU A 988 14.58 -48.09 32.17
C GLU A 988 15.38 -49.40 32.13
N ILE A 989 16.28 -49.51 31.16
CA ILE A 989 17.11 -50.70 30.95
C ILE A 989 18.41 -50.57 31.75
N ILE A 990 18.60 -51.44 32.72
CA ILE A 990 19.76 -51.39 33.64
C ILE A 990 20.86 -52.35 33.19
N ASN A 991 20.49 -53.58 32.82
CA ASN A 991 21.41 -54.61 32.35
C ASN A 991 20.65 -55.68 31.57
N THR A 992 21.36 -56.45 30.75
CA THR A 992 20.80 -57.25 29.67
C THR A 992 21.59 -58.55 29.49
N GLU A 993 20.90 -59.65 29.19
CA GLU A 993 21.51 -60.95 28.87
C GLU A 993 22.58 -61.43 29.87
N THR A 994 22.43 -61.05 31.14
CA THR A 994 23.40 -61.44 32.16
C THR A 994 23.11 -62.87 32.64
N TYR A 995 24.17 -63.65 32.84
CA TYR A 995 24.08 -65.00 33.43
C TYR A 995 24.16 -64.98 34.96
N ASN A 996 24.32 -63.80 35.57
CA ASN A 996 24.27 -63.63 37.02
C ASN A 996 22.82 -63.56 37.49
N THR A 997 22.52 -64.02 38.71
CA THR A 997 21.19 -63.93 39.33
C THR A 997 21.04 -62.71 40.26
N SER A 998 21.90 -61.70 40.10
CA SER A 998 21.91 -60.47 40.91
C SER A 998 22.67 -59.33 40.23
N ILE A 999 22.33 -58.08 40.56
CA ILE A 999 23.04 -56.87 40.11
C ILE A 999 23.06 -55.76 41.17
N GLN A 1000 24.12 -54.97 41.19
CA GLN A 1000 24.23 -53.71 41.94
C GLN A 1000 23.75 -52.53 41.06
N LEU A 1001 22.71 -51.83 41.48
CA LEU A 1001 22.26 -50.57 40.85
C LEU A 1001 22.69 -49.36 41.70
N ASP A 1002 22.92 -48.21 41.07
CA ASP A 1002 23.22 -46.93 41.75
C ASP A 1002 22.06 -45.95 41.54
N THR A 1003 21.16 -45.88 42.51
CA THR A 1003 19.94 -45.04 42.48
C THR A 1003 20.23 -43.55 42.64
N SER A 1004 21.50 -43.16 42.77
CA SER A 1004 21.94 -41.76 42.70
C SER A 1004 21.66 -41.13 41.31
N TYR A 1005 21.62 -41.96 40.26
CA TYR A 1005 21.43 -41.56 38.86
C TYR A 1005 20.19 -42.22 38.22
N LEU A 1006 19.20 -42.61 39.02
CA LEU A 1006 17.91 -43.15 38.59
C LEU A 1006 16.78 -42.33 39.22
N PRO A 1007 15.63 -42.12 38.56
CA PRO A 1007 14.50 -41.40 39.14
C PRO A 1007 13.99 -42.07 40.43
N GLY A 1008 13.69 -41.28 41.45
CA GLY A 1008 13.14 -41.73 42.73
C GLY A 1008 11.62 -41.68 42.80
N SER A 1009 11.04 -42.36 43.79
CA SER A 1009 9.59 -42.41 44.03
C SER A 1009 9.30 -43.27 45.26
N SER A 1010 8.03 -43.30 45.70
CA SER A 1010 7.49 -44.34 46.60
C SER A 1010 6.90 -45.55 45.86
N SER A 1011 6.94 -45.55 44.52
CA SER A 1011 6.31 -46.54 43.64
C SER A 1011 7.32 -47.37 42.83
N CYS A 1012 8.58 -47.44 43.28
CA CYS A 1012 9.67 -48.03 42.52
C CYS A 1012 9.55 -49.56 42.40
N LYS A 1013 10.02 -50.11 41.28
CA LYS A 1013 10.06 -51.55 41.00
C LYS A 1013 11.33 -51.97 40.26
N ILE A 1014 11.67 -53.24 40.42
CA ILE A 1014 12.56 -53.99 39.53
C ILE A 1014 11.71 -54.93 38.68
N LYS A 1015 12.07 -55.11 37.41
CA LYS A 1015 11.55 -56.16 36.53
C LYS A 1015 12.71 -57.00 36.01
N VAL A 1016 12.54 -58.31 36.01
CA VAL A 1016 13.47 -59.26 35.40
C VAL A 1016 12.71 -60.06 34.35
N ILE A 1017 13.14 -59.94 33.09
CA ILE A 1017 12.79 -60.88 32.03
C ILE A 1017 13.88 -61.94 31.99
N VAL A 1018 13.49 -63.22 32.05
CA VAL A 1018 14.37 -64.35 31.76
C VAL A 1018 14.09 -64.86 30.34
N THR A 1019 15.09 -65.37 29.66
CA THR A 1019 14.94 -66.14 28.41
C THR A 1019 15.70 -67.47 28.48
N ASP A 1020 15.14 -68.51 27.85
CA ASP A 1020 15.81 -69.79 27.55
C ASP A 1020 16.62 -69.75 26.23
N GLY A 1021 16.49 -68.65 25.46
CA GLY A 1021 16.97 -68.48 24.09
C GLY A 1021 15.84 -68.30 23.06
N PHE A 1022 14.58 -68.47 23.45
CA PHE A 1022 13.39 -68.27 22.61
C PHE A 1022 12.14 -67.81 23.39
N TYR A 1023 11.75 -68.51 24.46
CA TYR A 1023 10.62 -68.16 25.32
C TYR A 1023 11.08 -67.31 26.51
N ILE A 1024 10.14 -66.52 27.06
CA ILE A 1024 10.38 -65.64 28.20
C ILE A 1024 9.42 -65.89 29.35
N ASP A 1025 9.86 -65.55 30.55
CA ASP A 1025 9.02 -65.30 31.73
C ASP A 1025 9.42 -63.96 32.37
N ILE A 1026 8.49 -63.33 33.10
CA ILE A 1026 8.64 -61.96 33.60
C ILE A 1026 8.24 -61.87 35.08
N ALA A 1027 9.21 -61.54 35.93
CA ALA A 1027 8.95 -61.17 37.32
C ALA A 1027 9.02 -59.65 37.49
N GLU A 1028 8.11 -59.09 38.29
CA GLU A 1028 8.22 -57.76 38.88
C GLU A 1028 8.39 -57.88 40.39
N SER A 1029 9.10 -56.94 41.01
CA SER A 1029 9.18 -56.84 42.46
C SER A 1029 7.89 -56.25 43.04
N ASP A 1030 7.68 -56.47 44.34
CA ASP A 1030 6.84 -55.57 45.12
C ASP A 1030 7.45 -54.16 45.16
N ILE A 1031 6.64 -53.18 45.52
CA ILE A 1031 6.98 -51.76 45.47
C ILE A 1031 7.95 -51.37 46.60
N PHE A 1032 9.00 -50.62 46.27
CA PHE A 1032 9.96 -50.01 47.21
C PHE A 1032 10.08 -48.50 46.97
N THR A 1033 10.88 -47.82 47.81
CA THR A 1033 11.09 -46.37 47.77
C THR A 1033 12.56 -46.02 47.49
N VAL A 1034 12.77 -44.99 46.66
CA VAL A 1034 14.07 -44.38 46.33
C VAL A 1034 13.93 -42.86 46.46
N ASP A 1035 14.97 -42.19 46.99
CA ASP A 1035 15.02 -40.72 47.08
C ASP A 1035 14.80 -40.06 45.71
N LYS A 1036 13.80 -39.17 45.64
CA LYS A 1036 13.59 -38.30 44.48
C LYS A 1036 14.79 -37.38 44.22
N LYS A 1037 14.95 -36.96 42.97
CA LYS A 1037 16.03 -36.05 42.54
C LYS A 1037 15.62 -34.59 42.72
N GLN A 1038 16.37 -33.71 42.08
CA GLN A 1038 16.05 -32.32 41.92
C GLN A 1038 16.10 -32.05 40.42
N PRO A 1039 15.23 -31.16 39.90
CA PRO A 1039 15.28 -30.77 38.51
C PRO A 1039 16.65 -30.15 38.21
N VAL A 1040 17.02 -30.24 36.95
CA VAL A 1040 18.10 -29.48 36.33
C VAL A 1040 17.51 -28.60 35.23
N CYS A 1041 18.17 -27.50 34.91
CA CYS A 1041 17.75 -26.66 33.79
C CYS A 1041 18.96 -26.02 33.13
N THR A 1042 18.81 -25.61 31.87
CA THR A 1042 19.80 -24.77 31.21
C THR A 1042 19.18 -23.76 30.24
N ILE A 1043 19.85 -22.62 30.07
CA ILE A 1043 19.49 -21.53 29.17
C ILE A 1043 20.36 -21.61 27.90
N LEU A 1044 19.70 -21.71 26.76
CA LEU A 1044 20.31 -21.66 25.43
C LEU A 1044 20.37 -20.20 24.97
N LYS A 1045 21.58 -19.62 25.00
CA LYS A 1045 21.88 -18.30 24.42
C LYS A 1045 22.86 -18.44 23.25
N GLU A 1046 22.43 -18.05 22.06
CA GLU A 1046 23.25 -17.97 20.86
C GLU A 1046 23.08 -16.59 20.19
N ASP A 1047 24.06 -16.12 19.41
CA ASP A 1047 24.03 -14.78 18.83
C ASP A 1047 23.01 -14.68 17.68
N ASN A 1048 22.12 -13.68 17.74
CA ASN A 1048 21.02 -13.44 16.78
C ASN A 1048 19.96 -14.56 16.73
N VAL A 1049 19.81 -15.32 17.81
CA VAL A 1049 18.75 -16.34 18.00
C VAL A 1049 17.98 -15.99 19.29
N PRO A 1050 16.64 -16.08 19.31
CA PRO A 1050 15.87 -15.82 20.53
C PRO A 1050 16.36 -16.68 21.70
N VAL A 1051 16.53 -16.07 22.87
CA VAL A 1051 16.98 -16.80 24.06
C VAL A 1051 15.94 -17.86 24.41
N SER A 1052 16.39 -19.09 24.64
CA SER A 1052 15.52 -20.22 25.00
C SER A 1052 16.10 -21.01 26.17
N GLY A 1053 15.40 -22.04 26.63
CA GLY A 1053 15.85 -22.87 27.74
C GLY A 1053 15.10 -24.19 27.83
N ILE A 1054 15.52 -25.04 28.75
CA ILE A 1054 14.86 -26.31 29.08
C ILE A 1054 15.02 -26.60 30.57
N GLY A 1055 13.92 -27.01 31.20
CA GLY A 1055 13.93 -27.71 32.49
C GLY A 1055 13.74 -29.20 32.26
N TYR A 1056 14.43 -30.02 33.04
CA TYR A 1056 14.33 -31.48 32.97
C TYR A 1056 14.52 -32.07 34.37
N ASP A 1057 13.68 -33.04 34.73
CA ASP A 1057 13.82 -33.87 35.94
C ASP A 1057 13.82 -35.37 35.54
N LEU A 1058 14.47 -36.26 36.31
CA LEU A 1058 14.53 -37.67 35.89
C LEU A 1058 13.15 -38.35 35.99
N GLU A 1059 12.35 -37.97 36.99
CA GLU A 1059 11.04 -38.52 37.28
C GLU A 1059 10.02 -37.98 36.27
N ASP A 1060 9.87 -36.64 36.20
CA ASP A 1060 8.88 -36.02 35.32
C ASP A 1060 9.27 -36.08 33.84
N GLY A 1061 10.56 -35.90 33.51
CA GLY A 1061 11.07 -35.80 32.13
C GLY A 1061 11.39 -34.35 31.75
N GLU A 1062 11.16 -33.97 30.49
CA GLU A 1062 11.14 -32.56 30.10
C GLU A 1062 9.97 -31.86 30.81
N LEU A 1063 10.26 -30.78 31.54
CA LEU A 1063 9.27 -30.03 32.30
C LEU A 1063 8.39 -29.17 31.38
N SER A 1064 7.12 -28.97 31.75
CA SER A 1064 6.17 -28.35 30.83
C SER A 1064 6.44 -26.86 30.63
N LEU A 1065 5.96 -26.29 29.52
CA LEU A 1065 6.14 -24.88 29.19
C LEU A 1065 5.56 -23.93 30.25
N SER A 1066 4.60 -24.38 31.06
CA SER A 1066 4.04 -23.62 32.18
C SER A 1066 4.89 -23.66 33.46
N ASP A 1067 5.84 -24.59 33.57
CA ASP A 1067 6.68 -24.78 34.76
C ASP A 1067 8.07 -24.11 34.62
N LEU A 1068 8.35 -23.56 33.43
CA LEU A 1068 9.52 -22.75 33.10
C LEU A 1068 9.17 -21.26 33.23
N GLU A 1069 9.57 -20.62 34.32
CA GLU A 1069 9.33 -19.19 34.59
C GLU A 1069 10.57 -18.35 34.25
N TRP A 1070 10.37 -17.21 33.56
CA TRP A 1070 11.43 -16.24 33.28
C TRP A 1070 11.34 -15.01 34.19
N TYR A 1071 12.49 -14.55 34.68
CA TYR A 1071 12.63 -13.37 35.55
C TYR A 1071 13.78 -12.47 35.09
N SER A 1072 13.65 -11.17 35.37
CA SER A 1072 14.72 -10.18 35.27
C SER A 1072 14.97 -9.49 36.62
N ASN A 1073 16.24 -9.26 36.94
CA ASN A 1073 16.67 -8.38 38.03
C ASN A 1073 16.12 -6.94 37.96
N LEU A 1074 15.71 -6.44 36.79
CA LEU A 1074 15.19 -5.08 36.60
C LEU A 1074 13.65 -5.01 36.60
N GLN A 1075 12.97 -6.04 36.10
CA GLN A 1075 11.52 -6.03 35.87
C GLN A 1075 10.72 -7.01 36.75
N GLY A 1076 11.38 -7.99 37.39
CA GLY A 1076 10.71 -9.10 38.05
C GLY A 1076 10.30 -10.20 37.05
N TYR A 1077 9.14 -10.82 37.26
CA TYR A 1077 8.62 -11.88 36.40
C TYR A 1077 8.30 -11.37 34.99
N LEU A 1078 8.69 -12.15 33.98
CA LEU A 1078 8.55 -11.84 32.56
C LEU A 1078 7.48 -12.70 31.88
N GLY A 1079 7.40 -13.99 32.21
CA GLY A 1079 6.46 -14.92 31.59
C GLY A 1079 6.82 -16.38 31.83
N THR A 1080 6.12 -17.29 31.16
CA THR A 1080 6.41 -18.74 31.13
C THR A 1080 6.64 -19.23 29.70
N GLY A 1081 7.53 -20.21 29.53
CA GLY A 1081 7.78 -20.88 28.26
C GLY A 1081 9.22 -21.34 28.09
N ASP A 1082 9.52 -22.11 27.04
CA ASP A 1082 10.89 -22.48 26.68
C ASP A 1082 11.63 -21.39 25.89
N ILE A 1083 10.98 -20.27 25.59
CA ILE A 1083 11.55 -19.08 24.93
C ILE A 1083 11.33 -17.85 25.83
N LEU A 1084 12.37 -17.02 25.97
CA LEU A 1084 12.32 -15.73 26.65
C LEU A 1084 11.47 -14.74 25.82
N PRO A 1085 10.43 -14.11 26.38
CA PRO A 1085 9.71 -13.05 25.67
C PRO A 1085 10.59 -11.79 25.58
N GLU A 1086 11.15 -11.51 24.40
CA GLU A 1086 12.12 -10.41 24.23
C GLU A 1086 11.43 -9.04 24.10
N ASP A 1087 10.26 -8.97 23.47
CA ASP A 1087 9.48 -7.73 23.22
C ASP A 1087 9.09 -6.93 24.48
N ILE A 1088 9.13 -7.57 25.65
CA ILE A 1088 8.78 -6.96 26.95
C ILE A 1088 9.99 -6.47 27.73
N LEU A 1089 11.22 -6.73 27.27
CA LEU A 1089 12.43 -6.32 27.98
C LEU A 1089 12.68 -4.81 27.81
N THR A 1090 12.87 -4.11 28.93
CA THR A 1090 13.23 -2.68 28.90
C THR A 1090 14.67 -2.47 28.43
N ILE A 1091 15.01 -1.25 28.01
CA ILE A 1091 16.41 -0.87 27.77
C ILE A 1091 17.20 -0.93 29.09
N GLY A 1092 18.27 -1.73 29.14
CA GLY A 1092 19.04 -1.98 30.36
C GLY A 1092 20.04 -3.14 30.22
N ASN A 1093 20.75 -3.43 31.32
CA ASN A 1093 21.50 -4.68 31.46
C ASN A 1093 20.75 -5.61 32.43
N HIS A 1094 20.24 -6.70 31.89
CA HIS A 1094 19.39 -7.65 32.57
C HIS A 1094 20.20 -8.89 32.95
N MET A 1095 20.21 -9.22 34.24
CA MET A 1095 20.39 -10.61 34.64
C MET A 1095 19.04 -11.30 34.43
N ILE A 1096 18.98 -12.20 33.44
CA ILE A 1096 17.80 -13.00 33.13
C ILE A 1096 17.97 -14.36 33.78
N THR A 1097 17.04 -14.71 34.66
CA THR A 1097 16.99 -16.00 35.35
C THR A 1097 15.84 -16.82 34.78
N MET A 1098 16.11 -18.03 34.32
CA MET A 1098 15.07 -19.03 34.07
C MET A 1098 14.98 -19.94 35.29
N LYS A 1099 13.77 -20.17 35.78
CA LYS A 1099 13.45 -21.04 36.90
C LYS A 1099 12.54 -22.17 36.42
N ALA A 1100 13.04 -23.40 36.44
CA ALA A 1100 12.24 -24.59 36.20
C ALA A 1100 11.69 -25.15 37.53
N THR A 1101 10.46 -25.66 37.53
CA THR A 1101 9.81 -26.25 38.71
C THR A 1101 9.33 -27.66 38.37
N ASP A 1102 9.53 -28.64 39.27
CA ASP A 1102 9.03 -30.02 39.08
C ASP A 1102 7.63 -30.25 39.68
N SER A 1103 7.08 -31.45 39.49
CA SER A 1103 5.73 -31.81 39.96
C SER A 1103 5.60 -31.95 41.49
N ASP A 1104 6.70 -32.03 42.25
CA ASP A 1104 6.70 -31.95 43.71
C ASP A 1104 6.88 -30.51 44.24
N GLY A 1105 7.30 -29.57 43.38
CA GLY A 1105 7.59 -28.19 43.71
C GLY A 1105 9.05 -27.90 44.09
N ASN A 1106 10.00 -28.78 43.76
CA ASN A 1106 11.42 -28.43 43.77
C ASN A 1106 11.75 -27.53 42.56
N THR A 1107 12.88 -26.81 42.61
CA THR A 1107 13.18 -25.76 41.63
C THR A 1107 14.65 -25.73 41.22
N ALA A 1108 14.91 -25.59 39.92
CA ALA A 1108 16.23 -25.32 39.35
C ALA A 1108 16.29 -23.91 38.77
N GLU A 1109 17.44 -23.25 38.84
CA GLU A 1109 17.65 -21.91 38.27
C GLU A 1109 18.98 -21.82 37.52
N GLU A 1110 18.97 -21.30 36.29
CA GLU A 1110 20.17 -20.78 35.60
C GLU A 1110 19.98 -19.27 35.33
N THR A 1111 21.08 -18.52 35.19
CA THR A 1111 21.05 -17.06 34.99
C THR A 1111 22.10 -16.61 33.99
N ILE A 1112 21.67 -15.81 33.00
CA ILE A 1112 22.52 -15.21 31.96
C ILE A 1112 22.49 -13.68 32.02
N GLU A 1113 23.47 -13.03 31.37
CA GLU A 1113 23.49 -11.58 31.14
C GLU A 1113 22.94 -11.26 29.75
N VAL A 1114 21.95 -10.38 29.66
CA VAL A 1114 21.30 -9.90 28.42
C VAL A 1114 21.28 -8.37 28.44
N ILE A 1115 21.90 -7.74 27.44
CA ILE A 1115 21.99 -6.28 27.34
C ILE A 1115 21.02 -5.82 26.25
N ILE A 1116 19.96 -5.14 26.66
CA ILE A 1116 19.02 -4.49 25.75
C ILE A 1116 19.44 -3.04 25.62
N THR A 1117 20.05 -2.69 24.50
CA THR A 1117 20.34 -1.30 24.14
C THR A 1117 19.10 -0.64 23.53
N GLN A 1118 19.02 0.69 23.62
CA GLN A 1118 18.12 1.42 22.74
C GLN A 1118 18.60 1.24 21.29
N GLN A 1119 17.87 0.45 20.51
CA GLN A 1119 17.94 0.55 19.06
C GLN A 1119 17.17 1.82 18.69
N ASP A 1120 17.88 2.87 18.25
CA ASP A 1120 17.22 4.06 17.75
C ASP A 1120 16.35 3.70 16.54
N ALA A 1121 15.10 4.14 16.57
CA ALA A 1121 14.01 3.56 15.78
C ALA A 1121 13.98 4.03 14.31
N THR A 1122 15.10 3.88 13.61
CA THR A 1122 15.22 3.97 12.14
C THR A 1122 15.71 2.62 11.60
N ASN A 1123 14.88 1.58 11.73
CA ASN A 1123 15.26 0.21 11.35
C ASN A 1123 15.11 -0.04 9.83
N THR A 1124 15.90 0.68 9.04
CA THR A 1124 16.18 0.33 7.64
C THR A 1124 17.52 -0.41 7.59
N ASP A 1125 17.47 -1.74 7.69
CA ASP A 1125 18.62 -2.61 7.38
C ASP A 1125 19.17 -2.24 5.98
N GLY A 1126 20.49 -2.15 5.85
CA GLY A 1126 21.17 -1.74 4.62
C GLY A 1126 21.50 -0.25 4.51
N VAL A 1127 21.21 0.58 5.53
CA VAL A 1127 21.62 2.00 5.57
C VAL A 1127 22.84 2.21 6.47
N THR A 1128 23.98 2.56 5.88
CA THR A 1128 25.21 2.94 6.62
C THR A 1128 25.51 4.41 6.40
N HIS A 1129 25.72 5.18 7.47
CA HIS A 1129 26.04 6.61 7.39
C HIS A 1129 27.27 6.95 8.26
N VAL A 1130 28.13 7.84 7.75
CA VAL A 1130 29.32 8.37 8.43
C VAL A 1130 29.55 9.85 8.09
N PHE A 1131 30.20 10.58 8.99
CA PHE A 1131 30.75 11.91 8.71
C PHE A 1131 32.24 11.82 8.37
N CYS A 1132 32.70 12.57 7.37
CA CYS A 1132 34.09 12.57 6.92
C CYS A 1132 34.58 13.95 6.45
N LEU A 1133 35.90 14.13 6.34
CA LEU A 1133 36.52 15.41 5.94
C LEU A 1133 36.55 15.64 4.42
N ASP A 1134 36.59 14.56 3.63
CA ASP A 1134 36.68 14.62 2.16
C ASP A 1134 36.04 13.36 1.53
N ILE A 1135 35.79 13.40 0.23
CA ILE A 1135 35.32 12.28 -0.59
C ILE A 1135 36.35 11.99 -1.68
N GLY A 1136 36.93 10.78 -1.67
CA GLY A 1136 37.98 10.39 -2.62
C GLY A 1136 37.48 10.24 -4.06
N GLU A 1137 38.41 10.14 -5.02
CA GLU A 1137 38.14 10.02 -6.48
C GLU A 1137 37.25 8.83 -6.89
N GLN A 1138 36.96 7.89 -5.98
CA GLN A 1138 36.06 6.74 -6.18
C GLN A 1138 34.73 6.86 -5.41
N GLY A 1139 34.42 8.03 -4.84
CA GLY A 1139 33.18 8.25 -4.07
C GLY A 1139 33.19 7.58 -2.70
N LEU A 1140 34.35 7.46 -2.05
CA LEU A 1140 34.51 6.85 -0.73
C LEU A 1140 34.93 7.90 0.32
N PRO A 1141 34.42 7.81 1.57
CA PRO A 1141 34.67 8.78 2.63
C PRO A 1141 36.12 8.70 3.17
N ILE A 1142 36.81 9.85 3.22
CA ILE A 1142 38.19 10.00 3.69
C ILE A 1142 38.23 10.73 5.04
N ASP A 1143 39.06 10.22 5.96
CA ASP A 1143 39.21 10.72 7.34
C ASP A 1143 37.86 10.88 8.07
N GLN A 1144 37.19 9.75 8.24
CA GLN A 1144 35.95 9.63 9.03
C GLN A 1144 36.16 10.08 10.47
N ASN A 1145 35.25 10.91 10.99
CA ASN A 1145 35.40 11.56 12.30
C ASN A 1145 34.03 12.04 12.81
N THR A 1146 33.90 12.29 14.11
CA THR A 1146 32.70 12.92 14.72
C THR A 1146 33.01 14.26 15.40
N VAL A 1147 34.27 14.72 15.34
CA VAL A 1147 34.71 16.01 15.89
C VAL A 1147 35.48 16.81 14.84
N PHE A 1148 34.95 17.97 14.45
CA PHE A 1148 35.42 18.78 13.32
C PHE A 1148 35.88 20.18 13.76
N SER A 1149 36.69 20.83 12.92
CA SER A 1149 37.13 22.21 13.11
C SER A 1149 36.16 23.19 12.44
N TYR A 1150 35.95 24.37 13.03
CA TYR A 1150 35.00 25.38 12.55
C TYR A 1150 35.35 25.99 11.17
N ASP A 1151 36.55 25.73 10.66
CA ASP A 1151 37.09 26.25 9.39
C ASP A 1151 37.15 25.18 8.27
N GLY A 1152 36.54 24.00 8.48
CA GLY A 1152 36.48 22.91 7.50
C GLY A 1152 35.09 22.70 6.86
N THR A 1153 35.03 21.77 5.91
CA THR A 1153 33.78 21.18 5.40
C THR A 1153 33.59 19.81 6.02
N VAL A 1154 32.34 19.46 6.33
CA VAL A 1154 31.92 18.13 6.81
C VAL A 1154 31.07 17.50 5.71
N TYR A 1155 31.38 16.27 5.33
CA TYR A 1155 30.56 15.48 4.42
C TYR A 1155 29.75 14.47 5.23
N SER A 1156 28.43 14.52 5.12
CA SER A 1156 27.54 13.41 5.50
C SER A 1156 27.51 12.43 4.33
N TYR A 1157 28.01 11.21 4.53
CA TYR A 1157 28.11 10.16 3.51
C TYR A 1157 27.26 8.96 3.90
N VAL A 1158 26.33 8.55 3.04
CA VAL A 1158 25.39 7.45 3.32
C VAL A 1158 25.32 6.46 2.14
N THR A 1159 25.23 5.18 2.46
CA THR A 1159 25.01 4.08 1.51
C THR A 1159 23.66 3.42 1.77
N PHE A 1160 23.01 2.95 0.71
CA PHE A 1160 21.78 2.17 0.73
C PHE A 1160 22.00 0.87 -0.06
N GLU A 1161 21.58 -0.28 0.47
CA GLU A 1161 21.80 -1.57 -0.21
C GLU A 1161 20.79 -1.86 -1.35
N ASP A 1162 19.56 -1.37 -1.27
CA ASP A 1162 18.51 -1.49 -2.31
C ASP A 1162 17.73 -0.16 -2.44
N VAL A 1163 17.99 0.64 -3.48
CA VAL A 1163 17.16 1.79 -3.92
C VAL A 1163 16.63 1.58 -5.34
N GLU A 1164 15.60 2.34 -5.75
CA GLU A 1164 15.09 2.38 -7.11
C GLU A 1164 15.53 3.64 -7.88
N SER A 1165 15.65 3.51 -9.21
CA SER A 1165 15.92 4.62 -10.11
C SER A 1165 14.77 5.63 -10.07
N GLY A 1166 15.02 6.81 -9.52
CA GLY A 1166 14.03 7.87 -9.28
C GLY A 1166 13.84 8.21 -7.81
N ASP A 1167 14.37 7.41 -6.87
CA ASP A 1167 14.32 7.69 -5.44
C ASP A 1167 15.02 9.01 -5.09
N GLU A 1168 14.38 9.84 -4.26
CA GLU A 1168 14.93 11.10 -3.77
C GLU A 1168 15.48 10.96 -2.34
N LEU A 1169 16.78 11.18 -2.20
CA LEU A 1169 17.51 11.26 -0.94
C LEU A 1169 17.67 12.72 -0.52
N LYS A 1170 17.21 13.09 0.68
CA LYS A 1170 17.32 14.43 1.26
C LYS A 1170 18.12 14.40 2.56
N TRP A 1171 18.90 15.45 2.82
CA TRP A 1171 19.59 15.69 4.09
C TRP A 1171 19.13 17.01 4.69
N TRP A 1172 18.99 17.04 6.01
CA TRP A 1172 18.80 18.25 6.81
C TRP A 1172 19.87 18.34 7.90
N PHE A 1173 20.66 19.40 7.90
CA PHE A 1173 21.67 19.70 8.92
C PHE A 1173 21.11 20.77 9.86
N TYR A 1174 21.03 20.47 11.16
CA TYR A 1174 20.56 21.37 12.21
C TYR A 1174 21.72 21.78 13.11
N GLY A 1175 22.10 23.06 13.05
CA GLY A 1175 23.17 23.64 13.85
C GLY A 1175 22.69 24.13 15.23
N PRO A 1176 23.62 24.29 16.20
CA PRO A 1176 23.30 24.53 17.61
C PRO A 1176 22.58 25.87 17.89
N ASN A 1177 22.54 26.76 16.90
CA ASN A 1177 21.92 28.08 16.98
C ASN A 1177 20.69 28.23 16.05
N GLN A 1178 19.89 27.16 15.88
CA GLN A 1178 18.71 27.12 14.99
C GLN A 1178 19.04 27.39 13.50
N GLN A 1179 20.27 27.06 13.10
CA GLN A 1179 20.70 27.11 11.70
C GLN A 1179 20.25 25.82 11.00
N SER A 1180 19.74 25.91 9.76
CA SER A 1180 19.33 24.74 8.98
C SER A 1180 19.86 24.81 7.55
N LEU A 1181 20.49 23.74 7.06
CA LEU A 1181 20.83 23.54 5.66
C LEU A 1181 20.17 22.26 5.13
N SER A 1182 19.59 22.32 3.93
CA SER A 1182 19.05 21.17 3.22
C SER A 1182 19.84 20.89 1.94
N ASN A 1183 20.09 19.62 1.64
CA ASN A 1183 20.61 19.13 0.35
C ASN A 1183 19.73 17.97 -0.15
N SER A 1184 19.68 17.71 -1.46
CA SER A 1184 19.08 16.50 -2.01
C SER A 1184 19.83 15.93 -3.21
N LEU A 1185 19.57 14.65 -3.50
CA LEU A 1185 20.12 13.83 -4.57
C LEU A 1185 19.02 12.90 -5.07
N ILE A 1186 18.94 12.67 -6.38
CA ILE A 1186 18.05 11.65 -6.96
C ILE A 1186 18.93 10.50 -7.48
N PHE A 1187 18.56 9.25 -7.20
CA PHE A 1187 19.28 8.09 -7.69
C PHE A 1187 18.94 7.79 -9.16
N GLU A 1188 19.93 7.90 -10.06
CA GLU A 1188 19.75 7.62 -11.50
C GLU A 1188 19.69 6.11 -11.85
N SER A 1189 19.93 5.22 -10.88
CA SER A 1189 19.99 3.77 -11.08
C SER A 1189 19.65 2.98 -9.82
N SER A 1190 18.91 1.88 -9.98
CA SER A 1190 18.52 0.98 -8.88
C SER A 1190 19.67 0.09 -8.37
N GLY A 1191 19.55 -0.37 -7.12
CA GLY A 1191 20.47 -1.31 -6.46
C GLY A 1191 21.25 -0.67 -5.30
N THR A 1192 22.44 -1.20 -5.00
CA THR A 1192 23.30 -0.66 -3.94
C THR A 1192 23.96 0.65 -4.37
N MET A 1193 23.59 1.76 -3.74
CA MET A 1193 23.99 3.12 -4.11
C MET A 1193 24.54 3.90 -2.92
N TYR A 1194 25.19 5.03 -3.18
CA TYR A 1194 25.67 5.97 -2.16
C TYR A 1194 25.37 7.41 -2.55
N GLY A 1195 25.23 8.27 -1.54
CA GLY A 1195 25.07 9.71 -1.69
C GLY A 1195 25.84 10.44 -0.60
N TYR A 1196 26.16 11.72 -0.85
CA TYR A 1196 26.73 12.58 0.18
C TYR A 1196 26.27 14.03 0.06
N ALA A 1197 26.21 14.70 1.21
CA ALA A 1197 25.90 16.12 1.31
C ALA A 1197 27.02 16.87 2.06
N PRO A 1198 27.58 17.94 1.49
CA PRO A 1198 28.54 18.80 2.17
C PRO A 1198 27.86 19.86 3.05
N LEU A 1199 28.47 20.14 4.20
CA LEU A 1199 28.22 21.30 5.05
C LEU A 1199 29.55 22.04 5.26
N THR A 1200 29.68 23.23 4.70
CA THR A 1200 30.88 24.08 4.89
C THR A 1200 30.71 24.92 6.16
N LEU A 1201 31.48 24.62 7.20
CA LEU A 1201 31.34 25.28 8.51
C LEU A 1201 31.81 26.73 8.50
N SER A 1202 32.75 27.08 7.60
CA SER A 1202 33.27 28.45 7.44
C SER A 1202 32.25 29.46 6.90
N ASP A 1203 31.09 29.00 6.39
CA ASP A 1203 29.99 29.86 5.97
C ASP A 1203 29.20 30.41 7.18
N TYR A 1204 29.43 29.85 8.38
CA TYR A 1204 28.84 30.27 9.64
C TYR A 1204 29.88 30.96 10.53
N PRO A 1205 29.52 32.02 11.30
CA PRO A 1205 30.42 32.64 12.28
C PRO A 1205 30.95 31.62 13.31
N SER A 1206 32.22 31.72 13.71
CA SER A 1206 32.88 30.70 14.53
C SER A 1206 32.34 30.57 15.96
N ASP A 1207 31.59 31.56 16.43
CA ASP A 1207 30.80 31.55 17.68
C ASP A 1207 29.41 30.92 17.51
N GLN A 1208 28.91 30.80 16.27
CA GLN A 1208 27.62 30.17 15.96
C GLN A 1208 27.77 28.73 15.43
N ALA A 1209 28.87 28.43 14.72
CA ALA A 1209 29.18 27.12 14.18
C ALA A 1209 29.56 26.09 15.26
N ALA A 1210 30.14 26.54 16.37
CA ALA A 1210 30.66 25.67 17.43
C ALA A 1210 29.53 25.07 18.30
N GLY A 1211 29.60 23.75 18.53
CA GLY A 1211 28.59 22.99 19.25
C GLY A 1211 28.25 21.66 18.57
N ILE A 1212 27.13 21.04 18.95
CA ILE A 1212 26.64 19.81 18.32
C ILE A 1212 25.77 20.19 17.12
N TRP A 1213 26.02 19.53 15.99
CA TRP A 1213 25.18 19.54 14.81
C TRP A 1213 24.49 18.19 14.67
N THR A 1214 23.20 18.19 14.34
CA THR A 1214 22.42 16.99 14.01
C THR A 1214 22.20 16.92 12.51
N THR A 1215 22.30 15.73 11.92
CA THR A 1215 21.94 15.48 10.52
C THR A 1215 20.82 14.45 10.47
N GLU A 1216 19.70 14.82 9.86
CA GLU A 1216 18.59 13.92 9.50
C GLU A 1216 18.66 13.61 8.00
N ILE A 1217 18.37 12.37 7.64
CA ILE A 1217 18.45 11.85 6.27
C ILE A 1217 17.13 11.16 5.94
N TYR A 1218 16.54 11.52 4.81
CA TYR A 1218 15.25 11.04 4.34
C TYR A 1218 15.39 10.39 2.97
N LEU A 1219 14.71 9.27 2.73
CA LEU A 1219 14.56 8.64 1.42
C LEU A 1219 13.06 8.66 1.07
N ASN A 1220 12.69 9.24 -0.07
CA ASN A 1220 11.30 9.42 -0.48
C ASN A 1220 10.41 10.03 0.63
N ASP A 1221 10.94 11.07 1.29
CA ASP A 1221 10.36 11.78 2.44
C ASP A 1221 10.10 10.92 3.71
N VAL A 1222 10.59 9.68 3.76
CA VAL A 1222 10.67 8.85 4.98
C VAL A 1222 12.01 9.07 5.68
N LEU A 1223 12.00 9.40 6.98
CA LEU A 1223 13.23 9.54 7.78
C LEU A 1223 13.91 8.16 7.92
N VAL A 1224 15.10 8.01 7.34
CA VAL A 1224 15.88 6.75 7.34
C VAL A 1224 17.09 6.78 8.27
N LYS A 1225 17.60 7.97 8.63
CA LYS A 1225 18.71 8.08 9.60
C LYS A 1225 18.73 9.44 10.30
N THR A 1226 19.12 9.43 11.58
CA THR A 1226 19.54 10.62 12.32
C THR A 1226 20.89 10.32 12.98
N ASP A 1227 21.85 11.24 12.87
CA ASP A 1227 23.17 11.17 13.53
C ASP A 1227 23.65 12.59 13.94
N SER A 1228 24.76 12.69 14.67
CA SER A 1228 25.32 14.00 15.07
C SER A 1228 26.85 14.03 15.13
N PHE A 1229 27.41 15.23 14.99
CA PHE A 1229 28.84 15.52 15.14
C PHE A 1229 29.07 16.82 15.92
N THR A 1230 30.28 17.02 16.43
CA THR A 1230 30.65 18.20 17.23
C THR A 1230 31.63 19.10 16.48
N VAL A 1231 31.41 20.41 16.51
CA VAL A 1231 32.32 21.42 15.96
C VAL A 1231 33.03 22.15 17.09
N MET A 1232 34.36 22.12 17.08
CA MET A 1232 35.21 22.71 18.12
C MET A 1232 35.23 24.24 18.05
N SER A 1233 35.16 24.91 19.21
CA SER A 1233 35.33 26.37 19.27
C SER A 1233 36.76 26.79 18.95
N SER A 1234 36.92 27.99 18.38
CA SER A 1234 38.21 28.58 18.02
C SER A 1234 39.17 28.84 19.21
N SER A 1235 38.74 28.58 20.44
CA SER A 1235 39.55 28.71 21.66
C SER A 1235 40.26 27.41 22.11
N GLU A 1236 39.83 26.24 21.61
CA GLU A 1236 40.34 24.93 22.08
C GLU A 1236 41.31 24.27 21.08
N SER A 1237 42.59 24.62 21.17
CA SER A 1237 43.63 23.97 20.34
C SER A 1237 43.82 22.48 20.74
N PRO A 1238 44.05 21.56 19.78
CA PRO A 1238 44.14 20.11 20.04
C PRO A 1238 45.18 19.66 21.09
N LEU A 1239 46.20 20.48 21.39
CA LEU A 1239 47.20 20.16 22.42
C LEU A 1239 46.63 20.07 23.84
N GLY A 1240 45.49 20.69 24.14
CA GLY A 1240 44.89 20.63 25.48
C GLY A 1240 44.39 19.23 25.83
N ILE A 1241 43.68 18.60 24.90
CA ILE A 1241 42.99 17.32 25.11
C ILE A 1241 43.98 16.14 25.16
N ALA A 1242 45.06 16.19 24.37
CA ALA A 1242 46.11 15.16 24.37
C ALA A 1242 46.75 14.93 25.76
N ILE A 1243 46.85 15.99 26.58
CA ILE A 1243 47.42 15.92 27.94
C ILE A 1243 46.46 15.18 28.90
N LEU A 1244 45.15 15.40 28.75
CA LEU A 1244 44.12 14.70 29.54
C LEU A 1244 44.09 13.20 29.24
N PHE A 1245 44.05 12.80 27.96
CA PHE A 1245 44.06 11.38 27.59
C PHE A 1245 45.35 10.65 28.02
N CYS A 1246 46.52 11.30 27.92
CA CYS A 1246 47.77 10.75 28.45
C CYS A 1246 47.68 10.45 29.96
N SER A 1247 47.03 11.31 30.73
CA SER A 1247 46.89 11.10 32.18
C SER A 1247 45.97 9.93 32.54
N MET A 1248 44.90 9.70 31.76
CA MET A 1248 43.93 8.62 32.03
C MET A 1248 44.49 7.23 31.66
N PHE A 1249 45.25 7.11 30.58
CA PHE A 1249 45.89 5.84 30.19
C PHE A 1249 46.91 5.34 31.23
N ILE A 1250 47.66 6.25 31.88
CA ILE A 1250 48.64 5.89 32.92
C ILE A 1250 47.94 5.25 34.14
N ILE A 1251 46.74 5.71 34.49
CA ILE A 1251 45.94 5.17 35.61
C ILE A 1251 45.42 3.76 35.26
N LEU A 1252 44.86 3.57 34.05
CA LEU A 1252 44.38 2.28 33.57
C LEU A 1252 45.50 1.22 33.49
N PHE A 1253 46.69 1.61 33.04
CA PHE A 1253 47.84 0.70 32.95
C PHE A 1253 48.38 0.28 34.33
N TRP A 1254 48.15 1.09 35.37
CA TRP A 1254 48.52 0.74 36.76
C TRP A 1254 47.52 -0.25 37.39
N LEU A 1255 46.23 -0.11 37.07
CA LEU A 1255 45.18 -1.03 37.53
C LEU A 1255 45.29 -2.40 36.86
N LYS A 1256 45.59 -2.46 35.55
CA LYS A 1256 45.69 -3.72 34.79
C LYS A 1256 46.92 -4.58 35.11
N LYS A 1257 47.74 -4.19 36.10
CA LYS A 1257 48.89 -4.97 36.61
C LYS A 1257 48.67 -5.53 38.02
N LYS A 1258 47.40 -5.59 38.46
CA LYS A 1258 47.02 -6.12 39.78
C LYS A 1258 45.71 -6.94 39.78
N ARG A 1259 45.48 -7.67 38.70
CA ARG A 1259 44.68 -8.91 38.64
C ARG A 1259 45.50 -9.94 37.86
#